data_AF-A0AAR5NZK6-F1
#
_entry.id   AF-A0AAR5NZK6-F1
#
_cell.length_a   1.000
_cell.length_b   1.000
_cell.length_c   1.000
_cell.angle_alpha   90.00
_cell.angle_beta   90.00
_cell.angle_gamma   90.00
#
_symmetry.space_group_name_H-M   'P 1'
#
loop_
_entity.id
_entity.type
_entity.pdbx_description
1 polymer ?
#
loop_
_entity_poly.entity_id
_entity_poly.type
_entity_poly.pdbx_seq_one_letter_code
_entity_poly.pdbx_strand_id
1 'polypeptide(L)'
;MILLRKHTKKITCGAWNRDNLLAIGSEDKTISVSNIEGDTLKIINLRAEPSDLQFSEIKLDERVGGENTISAVVGRRTLYLYKLLDPDNPFELAFQQHYGSIVTYKWYGDGYMLIGFSAGFFISISTHIKEVGQELFQIRNHKNILTDISICETVGKAASCGDNNVKIHDLSNLQETSSVLILPQESGLERISWSSDGQLLAVITRGGSVNVYISHMQLLSSVCPPRVAILSSLTEVSLYSYSSDNKQKLKPVFVNLPIEPSFIGVGQFHMAAGMNNRIWFYDLTKSQPGSEDMPLSLSDRQYLGAVTSVKLNPEYASVLFEGKIQLHMIEQPDLCHEDRESMMFPEALNQNLVITCHDLTTDFLVYGTDMGHIIYFHIEEWSKAIEYKHNIGISNIYVDPAGTRLVLIDGKGLGYVYNGVTNELIPIPNIPSKVNGVTWDSNICDRNIFIIYDDNDIYTYLYIKLHIDGTRVKKIGETVLVSKQIPLIMYQGEVMCATSNAQLSQLNLTTHDSSQVGMILERDKNVTESNFFKQLALHRFQSAFKTCQHLNLKDLLLLLGEECLRCLDFDTAIQIYSRIDDVSMVLCLQSVLDIEDWKLLFGYTAMFLNEYEKAQAWFLKSNQPLLALEMRRDLLQWEEALRLAKKMAPEQVCMISREYAQQLEFLGSYSESLVHYEKALQENLSAEHTFTCKAGIARTTLHCGNYRHGISIAMELDHKQLLRECAEILDKKKQVAEAAMLYEKCDQFDKAASNHILLKNWKTVGELLPNVTSNRIYLQYAKAKEAEGQFENAVKAYEKARDYDSMIRLHLNHLNNPEVAVEIVQETKSVEGAKLVAMFFQKLNDMSSAIKFLVLSKCIDDAFELAKKNGKLELYGEVLLNSFTEDEMKPKDFANIAQYFENERDSFLSGKYWFHAKEYQKAMKHLLTAAKSNSKEKEAITVAIDVVASSKDQSLAQILIEFLIGDSDGFPKDPKYLFRLYMARKQYKEVSKSALIIANEEQINGFYRNAHDVLFAMYQELKQNSITIPLEMYTNLLLLYSYILVRLHVKSGDHMKGARLLIKVANNISKFPSHIVPILTSTVIECHRAGLRHAAYKFATDLMNPEYRKQVDKKYAKKIEAVVRKPPKTGKDGEEAGDPLESTSPCPYCEKMLPESEINCNNCKNNLPFCIATGRHITTSGLTCCPNCEFPAFWNDFLEVLKSQASCPMCSEPVDENRLVQLQDIKEYLNIE
;
A
#
# COMPACT_ATOMS: atom_id res chain seq x y z
N MET A 1 -31.15 16.73 -80.29
CA MET A 1 -30.92 15.39 -80.86
C MET A 1 -32.21 14.92 -81.51
N ILE A 2 -32.27 14.79 -82.84
CA ILE A 2 -33.51 14.44 -83.55
C ILE A 2 -33.38 13.03 -84.11
N LEU A 3 -33.79 12.01 -83.34
CA LEU A 3 -33.93 10.63 -83.80
C LEU A 3 -35.24 10.49 -84.59
N LEU A 4 -35.28 10.96 -85.84
CA LEU A 4 -36.47 10.83 -86.69
C LEU A 4 -36.49 9.50 -87.44
N ARG A 5 -37.61 8.77 -87.34
CA ARG A 5 -38.01 7.61 -88.18
C ARG A 5 -37.07 6.39 -88.22
N LYS A 6 -36.24 6.14 -87.21
CA LYS A 6 -35.40 4.92 -87.16
C LYS A 6 -36.19 3.65 -86.84
N HIS A 7 -37.21 3.77 -86.00
CA HIS A 7 -38.07 2.66 -85.59
C HIS A 7 -39.50 2.89 -86.08
N THR A 8 -40.17 1.80 -86.42
CA THR A 8 -41.56 1.82 -86.92
C THR A 8 -42.60 1.64 -85.83
N LYS A 9 -42.16 1.19 -84.64
CA LYS A 9 -42.99 0.96 -83.46
C LYS A 9 -42.41 1.65 -82.21
N LYS A 10 -43.14 1.56 -81.10
CA LYS A 10 -42.79 2.17 -79.81
C LYS A 10 -41.39 1.72 -79.35
N ILE A 11 -40.61 2.69 -78.89
CA ILE A 11 -39.34 2.46 -78.21
C ILE A 11 -39.62 2.01 -76.78
N THR A 12 -39.04 0.89 -76.37
CA THR A 12 -39.29 0.25 -75.06
C THR A 12 -38.20 0.54 -74.05
N CYS A 13 -36.94 0.59 -74.49
CA CYS A 13 -35.78 0.83 -73.63
C CYS A 13 -34.68 1.57 -74.40
N GLY A 14 -33.76 2.20 -73.66
CA GLY A 14 -32.56 2.79 -74.24
C GLY A 14 -31.52 3.11 -73.16
N ALA A 15 -30.26 3.12 -73.57
CA ALA A 15 -29.13 3.38 -72.68
C ALA A 15 -28.04 4.18 -73.40
N TRP A 16 -27.27 4.93 -72.62
CA TRP A 16 -26.08 5.64 -73.06
C TRP A 16 -24.83 4.92 -72.57
N ASN A 17 -23.78 4.93 -73.37
CA ASN A 17 -22.44 4.49 -72.96
C ASN A 17 -21.54 5.69 -72.63
N ARG A 18 -20.37 5.44 -72.03
CA ARG A 18 -19.37 6.49 -71.70
C ARG A 18 -18.78 7.21 -72.91
N ASP A 19 -18.81 6.58 -74.10
CA ASP A 19 -18.34 7.14 -75.37
C ASP A 19 -19.43 7.92 -76.13
N ASN A 20 -20.53 8.29 -75.46
CA ASN A 20 -21.68 9.00 -76.02
C ASN A 20 -22.39 8.28 -77.19
N LEU A 21 -22.45 6.94 -77.13
CA LEU A 21 -23.28 6.08 -77.96
C LEU A 21 -24.63 5.84 -77.28
N LEU A 22 -25.70 5.93 -78.05
CA LEU A 22 -27.07 5.68 -77.62
C LEU A 22 -27.61 4.43 -78.27
N ALA A 23 -27.91 3.40 -77.47
CA ALA A 23 -28.58 2.20 -77.92
C ALA A 23 -30.07 2.25 -77.55
N ILE A 24 -30.94 1.92 -78.49
CA ILE A 24 -32.40 1.99 -78.37
C ILE A 24 -33.01 0.68 -78.82
N GLY A 25 -33.88 0.09 -78.00
CA GLY A 25 -34.69 -1.08 -78.36
C GLY A 25 -36.13 -0.70 -78.69
N SER A 26 -36.71 -1.31 -79.73
CA SER A 26 -38.10 -1.07 -80.15
C SER A 26 -38.91 -2.36 -80.32
N GLU A 27 -40.24 -2.26 -80.18
CA GLU A 27 -41.20 -3.33 -80.46
C GLU A 27 -41.19 -3.81 -81.92
N ASP A 28 -40.50 -3.11 -82.83
CA ASP A 28 -40.23 -3.60 -84.19
C ASP A 28 -39.15 -4.71 -84.23
N LYS A 29 -38.71 -5.16 -83.04
CA LYS A 29 -37.71 -6.21 -82.81
C LYS A 29 -36.33 -5.82 -83.31
N THR A 30 -35.97 -4.53 -83.20
CA THR A 30 -34.63 -4.06 -83.54
C THR A 30 -34.01 -3.28 -82.39
N ILE A 31 -32.67 -3.34 -82.29
CA ILE A 31 -31.87 -2.42 -81.48
C ILE A 31 -31.07 -1.54 -82.44
N SER A 32 -31.20 -0.21 -82.31
CA SER A 32 -30.36 0.74 -83.04
C SER A 32 -29.33 1.38 -82.13
N VAL A 33 -28.08 1.46 -82.58
CA VAL A 33 -26.98 2.14 -81.89
C VAL A 33 -26.63 3.38 -82.67
N SER A 34 -26.67 4.55 -82.03
CA SER A 34 -26.45 5.85 -82.66
C SER A 34 -25.34 6.64 -81.96
N ASN A 35 -24.64 7.50 -82.67
CA ASN A 35 -23.67 8.44 -82.08
C ASN A 35 -24.38 9.71 -81.56
N ILE A 36 -23.60 10.64 -80.99
CA ILE A 36 -24.09 11.93 -80.47
C ILE A 36 -24.73 12.83 -81.55
N GLU A 37 -24.32 12.67 -82.81
CA GLU A 37 -24.83 13.42 -83.96
C GLU A 37 -26.18 12.88 -84.46
N GLY A 38 -26.57 11.69 -84.01
CA GLY A 38 -27.82 11.04 -84.36
C GLY A 38 -27.72 10.10 -85.56
N ASP A 39 -26.53 9.82 -86.07
CA ASP A 39 -26.30 8.83 -87.11
C ASP A 39 -26.41 7.41 -86.55
N THR A 40 -26.98 6.49 -87.33
CA THR A 40 -27.08 5.08 -86.95
C THR A 40 -25.76 4.37 -87.25
N LEU A 41 -25.05 3.95 -86.23
CA LEU A 41 -23.84 3.15 -86.37
C LEU A 41 -24.17 1.70 -86.69
N LYS A 42 -25.15 1.11 -85.99
CA LYS A 42 -25.55 -0.30 -86.14
C LYS A 42 -27.04 -0.52 -85.89
N ILE A 43 -27.61 -1.51 -86.57
CA ILE A 43 -28.96 -2.02 -86.33
C ILE A 43 -28.86 -3.54 -86.13
N ILE A 44 -29.39 -4.04 -85.02
CA ILE A 44 -29.38 -5.45 -84.63
C ILE A 44 -30.82 -5.96 -84.67
N ASN A 45 -31.07 -7.06 -85.39
CA ASN A 45 -32.39 -7.69 -85.46
C ASN A 45 -32.56 -8.72 -84.34
N LEU A 46 -33.68 -8.68 -83.63
CA LEU A 46 -33.99 -9.53 -82.48
C LEU A 46 -35.05 -10.58 -82.81
N ARG A 47 -35.02 -11.70 -82.08
CA ARG A 47 -36.05 -12.76 -82.20
C ARG A 47 -37.40 -12.34 -81.59
N ALA A 48 -37.39 -11.47 -80.59
CA ALA A 48 -38.57 -10.93 -79.92
C ALA A 48 -38.35 -9.47 -79.50
N GLU A 49 -39.34 -8.87 -78.84
CA GLU A 49 -39.30 -7.47 -78.41
C GLU A 49 -38.31 -7.28 -77.24
N PRO A 50 -37.41 -6.28 -77.31
CA PRO A 50 -36.50 -5.95 -76.21
C PRO A 50 -37.25 -5.22 -75.08
N SER A 51 -36.94 -5.55 -73.83
CA SER A 51 -37.56 -4.91 -72.66
C SER A 51 -36.61 -4.05 -71.84
N ASP A 52 -35.33 -4.37 -71.81
CA ASP A 52 -34.31 -3.63 -71.05
C ASP A 52 -32.94 -3.76 -71.75
N LEU A 53 -32.11 -2.73 -71.66
CA LEU A 53 -30.84 -2.59 -72.39
C LEU A 53 -29.82 -1.83 -71.55
N GLN A 54 -28.57 -2.32 -71.49
CA GLN A 54 -27.45 -1.66 -70.81
C GLN A 54 -26.15 -1.85 -71.61
N PHE A 55 -25.25 -0.88 -71.48
CA PHE A 55 -23.87 -0.99 -71.97
C PHE A 55 -22.98 -1.54 -70.87
N SER A 56 -21.99 -2.34 -71.26
CA SER A 56 -21.09 -3.05 -70.34
C SER A 56 -19.81 -3.50 -71.05
N GLU A 57 -18.84 -3.96 -70.26
CA GLU A 57 -17.62 -4.59 -70.74
C GLU A 57 -17.57 -6.04 -70.23
N ILE A 58 -17.51 -7.01 -71.15
CA ILE A 58 -17.21 -8.40 -70.79
C ILE A 58 -15.70 -8.48 -70.54
N LYS A 59 -15.30 -8.97 -69.38
CA LYS A 59 -13.89 -9.12 -69.04
C LYS A 59 -13.20 -10.18 -69.93
N LEU A 60 -12.27 -9.72 -70.75
CA LEU A 60 -11.33 -10.52 -71.54
C LEU A 60 -9.96 -10.57 -70.83
N ASP A 61 -9.13 -11.60 -71.09
CA ASP A 61 -7.76 -11.68 -70.54
C ASP A 61 -6.85 -10.53 -71.07
N GLU A 62 -7.23 -9.88 -72.19
CA GLU A 62 -6.62 -8.65 -72.73
C GLU A 62 -7.56 -7.45 -72.55
N ARG A 63 -7.09 -6.38 -71.89
CA ARG A 63 -7.88 -5.15 -71.63
C ARG A 63 -8.04 -4.32 -72.90
N VAL A 64 -9.18 -4.45 -73.57
CA VAL A 64 -9.63 -3.48 -74.59
C VAL A 64 -10.57 -2.51 -73.89
N GLY A 65 -10.03 -1.43 -73.31
CA GLY A 65 -10.83 -0.48 -72.54
C GLY A 65 -12.01 0.08 -73.35
N GLY A 66 -13.21 0.08 -72.75
CA GLY A 66 -14.44 0.64 -73.31
C GLY A 66 -15.64 -0.28 -73.17
N GLU A 67 -16.85 0.29 -73.07
CA GLU A 67 -18.11 -0.45 -72.97
C GLU A 67 -18.50 -1.06 -74.33
N ASN A 68 -17.85 -2.17 -74.68
CA ASN A 68 -17.91 -2.78 -76.00
C ASN A 68 -19.01 -3.85 -76.16
N THR A 69 -19.87 -4.04 -75.16
CA THR A 69 -20.95 -5.05 -75.18
C THR A 69 -22.29 -4.42 -74.80
N ILE A 70 -23.31 -4.69 -75.62
CA ILE A 70 -24.71 -4.37 -75.33
C ILE A 70 -25.38 -5.61 -74.75
N SER A 71 -25.81 -5.52 -73.50
CA SER A 71 -26.71 -6.51 -72.91
C SER A 71 -28.16 -6.11 -73.18
N ALA A 72 -29.00 -7.07 -73.57
CA ALA A 72 -30.42 -6.82 -73.83
C ALA A 72 -31.29 -8.00 -73.42
N VAL A 73 -32.39 -7.71 -72.70
CA VAL A 73 -33.42 -8.71 -72.39
C VAL A 73 -34.42 -8.75 -73.53
N VAL A 74 -34.63 -9.94 -74.10
CA VAL A 74 -35.47 -10.16 -75.27
C VAL A 74 -36.64 -11.09 -74.90
N GLY A 75 -37.86 -10.68 -75.21
CA GLY A 75 -39.08 -11.43 -74.91
C GLY A 75 -39.31 -11.70 -73.41
N ARG A 76 -38.66 -10.94 -72.52
CA ARG A 76 -38.65 -11.11 -71.04
C ARG A 76 -38.24 -12.51 -70.56
N ARG A 77 -37.52 -13.28 -71.38
CA ARG A 77 -37.14 -14.68 -71.06
C ARG A 77 -35.67 -14.97 -71.25
N THR A 78 -35.05 -14.37 -72.26
CA THR A 78 -33.63 -14.58 -72.58
C THR A 78 -32.87 -13.27 -72.48
N LEU A 79 -31.63 -13.36 -72.00
CA LEU A 79 -30.69 -12.26 -71.93
C LEU A 79 -29.61 -12.49 -72.99
N TYR A 80 -29.44 -11.52 -73.90
CA TYR A 80 -28.42 -11.57 -74.93
C TYR A 80 -27.30 -10.60 -74.62
N LEU A 81 -26.06 -11.01 -74.87
CA LEU A 81 -24.87 -10.15 -74.82
C LEU A 81 -24.33 -9.99 -76.25
N TYR A 82 -24.57 -8.82 -76.85
CA TYR A 82 -24.12 -8.46 -78.18
C TYR A 82 -22.78 -7.73 -78.10
N LYS A 83 -21.73 -8.29 -78.68
CA LYS A 83 -20.46 -7.56 -78.83
C LYS A 83 -20.61 -6.53 -79.93
N LEU A 84 -20.23 -5.28 -79.67
CA LEU A 84 -20.30 -4.21 -80.67
C LEU A 84 -19.47 -4.54 -81.91
N LEU A 85 -18.37 -5.28 -81.79
CA LEU A 85 -17.51 -5.68 -82.91
C LEU A 85 -18.07 -6.89 -83.70
N ASP A 86 -18.83 -7.78 -83.06
CA ASP A 86 -19.43 -8.99 -83.66
C ASP A 86 -20.88 -9.19 -83.16
N PRO A 87 -21.86 -8.46 -83.72
CA PRO A 87 -23.25 -8.51 -83.27
C PRO A 87 -24.01 -9.75 -83.77
N ASP A 88 -23.50 -10.45 -84.79
CA ASP A 88 -24.19 -11.58 -85.40
C ASP A 88 -24.09 -12.86 -84.55
N ASN A 89 -23.11 -12.93 -83.64
CA ASN A 89 -22.89 -14.05 -82.71
C ASN A 89 -23.05 -13.62 -81.24
N PRO A 90 -24.27 -13.30 -80.75
CA PRO A 90 -24.47 -12.95 -79.36
C PRO A 90 -24.37 -14.16 -78.43
N PHE A 91 -23.95 -13.94 -77.19
CA PHE A 91 -24.13 -14.95 -76.13
C PHE A 91 -25.58 -14.95 -75.69
N GLU A 92 -26.26 -16.09 -75.83
CA GLU A 92 -27.65 -16.29 -75.42
C GLU A 92 -27.69 -16.98 -74.06
N LEU A 93 -28.23 -16.29 -73.05
CA LEU A 93 -28.44 -16.81 -71.71
C LEU A 93 -29.94 -17.06 -71.49
N ALA A 94 -30.29 -18.34 -71.33
CA ALA A 94 -31.64 -18.80 -71.06
C ALA A 94 -31.74 -19.38 -69.64
N PHE A 95 -32.82 -19.05 -68.94
CA PHE A 95 -33.00 -19.41 -67.52
C PHE A 95 -34.12 -20.42 -67.31
N GLN A 96 -34.10 -21.07 -66.14
CA GLN A 96 -35.13 -22.06 -65.78
C GLN A 96 -36.52 -21.42 -65.69
N GLN A 97 -37.55 -22.11 -66.19
CA GLN A 97 -38.91 -21.58 -66.26
C GLN A 97 -39.52 -21.26 -64.88
N HIS A 98 -39.05 -21.92 -63.81
CA HIS A 98 -39.58 -21.71 -62.46
C HIS A 98 -39.29 -20.31 -61.90
N TYR A 99 -38.30 -19.59 -62.44
CA TYR A 99 -37.98 -18.23 -62.00
C TYR A 99 -39.04 -17.21 -62.47
N GLY A 100 -39.76 -17.49 -63.56
CA GLY A 100 -40.69 -16.56 -64.19
C GLY A 100 -40.02 -15.70 -65.27
N SER A 101 -40.63 -14.56 -65.61
CA SER A 101 -40.07 -13.62 -66.61
C SER A 101 -39.02 -12.71 -65.99
N ILE A 102 -37.98 -12.36 -66.76
CA ILE A 102 -36.96 -11.38 -66.37
C ILE A 102 -37.62 -10.00 -66.27
N VAL A 103 -37.48 -9.38 -65.11
CA VAL A 103 -38.05 -8.06 -64.78
C VAL A 103 -37.03 -6.97 -65.04
N THR A 104 -35.79 -7.15 -64.58
CA THR A 104 -34.69 -6.20 -64.69
C THR A 104 -33.37 -6.93 -64.44
N TYR A 105 -32.25 -6.32 -64.83
CA TYR A 105 -30.93 -6.81 -64.49
C TYR A 105 -29.95 -5.64 -64.29
N LYS A 106 -28.87 -5.87 -63.53
CA LYS A 106 -27.83 -4.88 -63.28
C LYS A 106 -26.46 -5.54 -63.27
N TRP A 107 -25.52 -4.90 -63.95
CA TRP A 107 -24.10 -5.24 -63.85
C TRP A 107 -23.55 -4.77 -62.51
N TYR A 108 -22.62 -5.53 -61.93
CA TYR A 108 -21.91 -5.12 -60.73
C TYR A 108 -20.53 -5.74 -60.65
N GLY A 109 -19.61 -5.02 -60.03
CA GLY A 109 -18.23 -5.48 -59.87
C GLY A 109 -17.55 -5.74 -61.22
N ASP A 110 -16.54 -6.61 -61.21
CA ASP A 110 -15.71 -6.85 -62.40
C ASP A 110 -16.18 -8.08 -63.18
N GLY A 111 -17.38 -7.99 -63.79
CA GLY A 111 -17.92 -9.02 -64.69
C GLY A 111 -19.04 -9.90 -64.11
N TYR A 112 -19.83 -9.40 -63.15
CA TYR A 112 -21.00 -10.11 -62.62
C TYR A 112 -22.30 -9.40 -63.00
N MET A 113 -23.40 -10.16 -63.09
CA MET A 113 -24.74 -9.62 -63.33
C MET A 113 -25.74 -10.14 -62.33
N LEU A 114 -26.54 -9.23 -61.77
CA LEU A 114 -27.67 -9.53 -60.92
C LEU A 114 -28.96 -9.45 -61.72
N ILE A 115 -29.75 -10.52 -61.76
CA ILE A 115 -30.95 -10.63 -62.58
C ILE A 115 -32.15 -10.88 -61.69
N GLY A 116 -33.22 -10.10 -61.86
CA GLY A 116 -34.47 -10.22 -61.12
C GLY A 116 -35.59 -10.85 -61.95
N PHE A 117 -36.33 -11.79 -61.36
CA PHE A 117 -37.44 -12.48 -62.01
C PHE A 117 -38.78 -12.31 -61.28
N SER A 118 -39.86 -12.37 -62.05
CA SER A 118 -41.21 -12.06 -61.59
C SER A 118 -41.75 -12.95 -60.46
N ALA A 119 -41.27 -14.20 -60.33
CA ALA A 119 -41.72 -15.11 -59.26
C ALA A 119 -41.05 -14.84 -57.90
N GLY A 120 -40.32 -13.73 -57.77
CA GLY A 120 -39.70 -13.30 -56.52
C GLY A 120 -38.23 -13.70 -56.35
N PHE A 121 -37.62 -14.28 -57.39
CA PHE A 121 -36.22 -14.68 -57.39
C PHE A 121 -35.31 -13.58 -57.92
N PHE A 122 -34.11 -13.47 -57.38
CA PHE A 122 -33.01 -12.83 -58.10
C PHE A 122 -31.77 -13.71 -58.00
N ILE A 123 -30.99 -13.73 -59.07
CA ILE A 123 -29.80 -14.59 -59.21
C ILE A 123 -28.61 -13.72 -59.58
N SER A 124 -27.42 -14.18 -59.20
CA SER A 124 -26.17 -13.62 -59.72
C SER A 124 -25.50 -14.60 -60.67
N ILE A 125 -25.00 -14.11 -61.81
CA ILE A 125 -24.29 -14.88 -62.81
C ILE A 125 -22.90 -14.29 -63.11
N SER A 126 -21.97 -15.16 -63.50
CA SER A 126 -20.67 -14.76 -64.05
C SER A 126 -20.77 -14.46 -65.54
N THR A 127 -20.07 -13.42 -65.98
CA THR A 127 -19.90 -13.09 -67.42
C THR A 127 -18.48 -13.31 -67.92
N HIS A 128 -17.59 -13.88 -67.09
CA HIS A 128 -16.24 -14.27 -67.52
C HIS A 128 -16.30 -15.35 -68.60
N ILE A 129 -15.47 -15.23 -69.64
CA ILE A 129 -15.52 -16.09 -70.84
C ILE A 129 -15.44 -17.60 -70.54
N LYS A 130 -14.75 -17.99 -69.46
CA LYS A 130 -14.63 -19.39 -69.03
C LYS A 130 -15.89 -19.94 -68.33
N GLU A 131 -16.73 -19.07 -67.78
CA GLU A 131 -17.86 -19.38 -66.90
C GLU A 131 -19.12 -18.59 -67.26
N VAL A 132 -19.24 -18.10 -68.51
CA VAL A 132 -20.34 -17.21 -68.92
C VAL A 132 -21.67 -17.92 -68.70
N GLY A 133 -22.54 -17.28 -67.92
CA GLY A 133 -23.87 -17.80 -67.63
C GLY A 133 -23.93 -18.81 -66.49
N GLN A 134 -22.82 -19.08 -65.80
CA GLN A 134 -22.84 -19.89 -64.59
C GLN A 134 -23.51 -19.11 -63.45
N GLU A 135 -24.52 -19.73 -62.83
CA GLU A 135 -25.21 -19.21 -61.65
C GLU A 135 -24.28 -19.30 -60.42
N LEU A 136 -23.86 -18.13 -59.91
CA LEU A 136 -23.03 -18.02 -58.71
C LEU A 136 -23.88 -18.06 -57.43
N PHE A 137 -25.10 -17.50 -57.51
CA PHE A 137 -26.00 -17.35 -56.39
C PHE A 137 -27.46 -17.31 -56.84
N GLN A 138 -28.34 -17.94 -56.06
CA GLN A 138 -29.79 -17.89 -56.27
C GLN A 138 -30.53 -17.77 -54.93
N ILE A 139 -31.54 -16.90 -54.87
CA ILE A 139 -32.43 -16.79 -53.70
C ILE A 139 -33.83 -16.30 -54.10
N ARG A 140 -34.84 -16.77 -53.37
CA ARG A 140 -36.21 -16.24 -53.46
C ARG A 140 -36.42 -15.16 -52.40
N ASN A 141 -36.17 -13.91 -52.77
CA ASN A 141 -36.34 -12.79 -51.85
C ASN A 141 -37.80 -12.46 -51.55
N HIS A 142 -38.66 -12.58 -52.55
CA HIS A 142 -40.07 -12.19 -52.43
C HIS A 142 -40.95 -13.42 -52.61
N LYS A 143 -42.02 -13.51 -51.83
CA LYS A 143 -42.93 -14.65 -51.84
C LYS A 143 -43.76 -14.66 -53.12
N ASN A 144 -44.26 -13.53 -53.58
CA ASN A 144 -45.17 -13.48 -54.72
C ASN A 144 -44.55 -12.78 -55.92
N ILE A 145 -44.13 -11.52 -55.77
CA ILE A 145 -43.70 -10.69 -56.90
C ILE A 145 -42.46 -9.88 -56.56
N LEU A 146 -41.46 -9.92 -57.44
CA LEU A 146 -40.36 -8.95 -57.50
C LEU A 146 -40.64 -7.97 -58.64
N THR A 147 -40.53 -6.67 -58.38
CA THR A 147 -40.83 -5.60 -59.35
C THR A 147 -39.60 -4.87 -59.86
N ASP A 148 -38.54 -4.73 -59.07
CA ASP A 148 -37.30 -4.08 -59.50
C ASP A 148 -36.09 -4.42 -58.62
N ILE A 149 -34.89 -4.14 -59.12
CA ILE A 149 -33.60 -4.29 -58.46
C ILE A 149 -32.75 -3.06 -58.74
N SER A 150 -32.03 -2.59 -57.72
CA SER A 150 -31.06 -1.51 -57.83
C SER A 150 -29.74 -1.91 -57.18
N ILE A 151 -28.62 -1.50 -57.74
CA ILE A 151 -27.29 -1.75 -57.21
C ILE A 151 -26.59 -0.40 -57.04
N CYS A 152 -25.87 -0.28 -55.92
CA CYS A 152 -24.99 0.84 -55.67
C CYS A 152 -23.58 0.31 -55.38
N GLU A 153 -22.66 0.58 -56.31
CA GLU A 153 -21.27 0.14 -56.20
C GLU A 153 -20.50 0.95 -55.14
N THR A 154 -20.85 2.22 -54.90
CA THR A 154 -20.16 3.08 -53.93
C THR A 154 -20.36 2.59 -52.49
N VAL A 155 -21.56 2.11 -52.15
CA VAL A 155 -21.89 1.56 -50.83
C VAL A 155 -21.77 0.03 -50.79
N GLY A 156 -21.59 -0.61 -51.95
CA GLY A 156 -21.45 -2.06 -52.05
C GLY A 156 -22.74 -2.82 -51.73
N LYS A 157 -23.92 -2.27 -52.05
CA LYS A 157 -25.21 -2.89 -51.70
C LYS A 157 -26.14 -3.09 -52.90
N ALA A 158 -26.97 -4.13 -52.83
CA ALA A 158 -28.04 -4.42 -53.78
C ALA A 158 -29.40 -4.36 -53.07
N ALA A 159 -30.34 -3.59 -53.62
CA ALA A 159 -31.71 -3.51 -53.14
C ALA A 159 -32.65 -4.25 -54.11
N SER A 160 -33.63 -4.96 -53.55
CA SER A 160 -34.68 -5.65 -54.31
C SER A 160 -36.05 -5.28 -53.76
N CYS A 161 -37.02 -5.10 -54.64
CA CYS A 161 -38.32 -4.54 -54.31
C CYS A 161 -39.46 -5.49 -54.69
N GLY A 162 -40.37 -5.79 -53.77
CA GLY A 162 -41.46 -6.75 -53.96
C GLY A 162 -42.33 -6.93 -52.72
N ASP A 163 -43.55 -7.42 -52.86
CA ASP A 163 -44.46 -7.74 -51.73
C ASP A 163 -44.54 -6.67 -50.61
N ASN A 164 -44.66 -5.38 -50.99
CA ASN A 164 -44.68 -4.20 -50.10
C ASN A 164 -43.45 -4.07 -49.16
N ASN A 165 -42.32 -4.68 -49.52
CA ASN A 165 -41.06 -4.53 -48.81
C ASN A 165 -39.88 -4.31 -49.76
N VAL A 166 -38.84 -3.68 -49.25
CA VAL A 166 -37.55 -3.55 -49.92
C VAL A 166 -36.51 -4.30 -49.09
N LYS A 167 -35.82 -5.24 -49.72
CA LYS A 167 -34.74 -6.02 -49.08
C LYS A 167 -33.39 -5.61 -49.65
N ILE A 168 -32.49 -5.20 -48.78
CA ILE A 168 -31.13 -4.75 -49.12
C ILE A 168 -30.14 -5.85 -48.70
N HIS A 169 -29.21 -6.18 -49.60
CA HIS A 169 -28.16 -7.18 -49.45
C HIS A 169 -26.80 -6.52 -49.67
N ASP A 170 -25.78 -7.09 -49.06
CA ASP A 170 -24.40 -6.70 -49.32
C ASP A 170 -23.92 -7.37 -50.62
N LEU A 171 -23.23 -6.63 -51.49
CA LEU A 171 -22.68 -7.20 -52.74
C LEU A 171 -21.54 -8.18 -52.47
N SER A 172 -20.86 -8.05 -51.33
CA SER A 172 -19.81 -9.00 -50.90
C SER A 172 -20.38 -10.36 -50.51
N ASN A 173 -21.60 -10.38 -49.94
CA ASN A 173 -22.30 -11.59 -49.56
C ASN A 173 -23.82 -11.44 -49.77
N LEU A 174 -24.29 -11.85 -50.94
CA LEU A 174 -25.70 -11.77 -51.33
C LEU A 174 -26.63 -12.73 -50.54
N GLN A 175 -26.08 -13.65 -49.73
CA GLN A 175 -26.88 -14.58 -48.91
C GLN A 175 -27.52 -13.88 -47.71
N GLU A 176 -26.86 -12.86 -47.15
CA GLU A 176 -27.33 -12.16 -45.97
C GLU A 176 -28.13 -10.90 -46.35
N THR A 177 -29.37 -10.82 -45.86
CA THR A 177 -30.18 -9.61 -45.99
C THR A 177 -29.73 -8.59 -44.94
N SER A 178 -29.02 -7.53 -45.35
CA SER A 178 -28.52 -6.46 -44.48
C SER A 178 -29.64 -5.68 -43.78
N SER A 179 -30.73 -5.38 -44.51
CA SER A 179 -31.86 -4.66 -43.94
C SER A 179 -33.15 -4.89 -44.74
N VAL A 180 -34.29 -4.87 -44.04
CA VAL A 180 -35.62 -4.98 -44.64
C VAL A 180 -36.43 -3.73 -44.31
N LEU A 181 -36.82 -2.98 -45.33
CA LEU A 181 -37.72 -1.84 -45.21
C LEU A 181 -39.15 -2.33 -45.48
N ILE A 182 -39.99 -2.34 -44.45
CA ILE A 182 -41.40 -2.70 -44.58
C ILE A 182 -42.20 -1.41 -44.78
N LEU A 183 -43.00 -1.36 -45.85
CA LEU A 183 -43.80 -0.20 -46.19
C LEU A 183 -45.29 -0.53 -46.03
N PRO A 184 -45.82 -0.56 -44.79
CA PRO A 184 -47.17 -1.06 -44.52
C PRO A 184 -48.27 -0.13 -45.04
N GLN A 185 -47.97 1.17 -45.19
CA GLN A 185 -48.92 2.19 -45.66
C GLN A 185 -48.97 2.30 -47.19
N GLU A 186 -48.02 1.67 -47.90
CA GLU A 186 -47.86 1.78 -49.34
C GLU A 186 -48.17 0.43 -50.00
N SER A 187 -48.99 0.42 -51.05
CA SER A 187 -49.34 -0.82 -51.75
C SER A 187 -48.80 -0.82 -53.17
N GLY A 188 -48.13 -1.90 -53.55
CA GLY A 188 -47.63 -2.10 -54.91
C GLY A 188 -46.40 -1.25 -55.24
N LEU A 189 -45.25 -1.62 -54.68
CA LEU A 189 -43.97 -1.00 -55.03
C LEU A 189 -43.57 -1.35 -56.48
N GLU A 190 -43.13 -0.36 -57.25
CA GLU A 190 -42.89 -0.51 -58.68
C GLU A 190 -41.41 -0.36 -59.08
N ARG A 191 -40.72 0.66 -58.56
CA ARG A 191 -39.32 0.95 -58.91
C ARG A 191 -38.50 1.33 -57.69
N ILE A 192 -37.21 1.00 -57.76
CA ILE A 192 -36.23 1.43 -56.76
C ILE A 192 -34.97 1.95 -57.43
N SER A 193 -34.39 3.01 -56.86
CA SER A 193 -33.13 3.55 -57.37
C SER A 193 -32.32 4.16 -56.25
N TRP A 194 -31.01 3.94 -56.30
CA TRP A 194 -30.04 4.58 -55.44
C TRP A 194 -29.58 5.90 -56.07
N SER A 195 -29.33 6.88 -55.23
CA SER A 195 -28.52 8.05 -55.57
C SER A 195 -27.10 7.64 -55.98
N SER A 196 -26.44 8.50 -56.76
CA SER A 196 -25.09 8.23 -57.29
C SER A 196 -24.00 8.14 -56.21
N ASP A 197 -24.17 8.85 -55.11
CA ASP A 197 -23.31 8.77 -53.91
C ASP A 197 -23.70 7.60 -53.00
N GLY A 198 -24.95 7.14 -53.11
CA GLY A 198 -25.52 6.03 -52.37
C GLY A 198 -26.06 6.42 -50.99
N GLN A 199 -26.18 7.71 -50.71
CA GLN A 199 -26.73 8.20 -49.43
C GLN A 199 -28.25 8.00 -49.36
N LEU A 200 -28.93 8.19 -50.48
CA LEU A 200 -30.40 8.14 -50.59
C LEU A 200 -30.87 6.96 -51.45
N LEU A 201 -31.95 6.32 -51.01
CA LEU A 201 -32.68 5.26 -51.72
C LEU A 201 -34.12 5.70 -51.96
N ALA A 202 -34.48 5.87 -53.23
CA ALA A 202 -35.83 6.22 -53.63
C ALA A 202 -36.65 4.97 -53.97
N VAL A 203 -37.88 4.92 -53.45
CA VAL A 203 -38.86 3.85 -53.70
C VAL A 203 -40.12 4.47 -54.28
N ILE A 204 -40.54 3.99 -55.45
CA ILE A 204 -41.72 4.48 -56.16
C ILE A 204 -42.83 3.43 -56.07
N THR A 205 -44.04 3.89 -55.77
CA THR A 205 -45.22 3.03 -55.70
C THR A 205 -46.09 3.20 -56.94
N ARG A 206 -46.92 2.20 -57.24
CA ARG A 206 -47.95 2.29 -58.30
C ARG A 206 -48.98 3.40 -58.05
N GLY A 207 -49.10 3.87 -56.81
CA GLY A 207 -49.95 4.99 -56.43
C GLY A 207 -49.39 6.37 -56.78
N GLY A 208 -48.16 6.43 -57.30
CA GLY A 208 -47.49 7.68 -57.69
C GLY A 208 -46.74 8.39 -56.54
N SER A 209 -46.62 7.75 -55.36
CA SER A 209 -45.77 8.25 -54.28
C SER A 209 -44.29 7.92 -54.54
N VAL A 210 -43.41 8.86 -54.20
CA VAL A 210 -41.96 8.71 -54.23
C VAL A 210 -41.44 8.90 -52.81
N ASN A 211 -41.00 7.81 -52.19
CA ASN A 211 -40.49 7.81 -50.83
C ASN A 211 -38.96 7.72 -50.87
N VAL A 212 -38.27 8.69 -50.26
CA VAL A 212 -36.81 8.75 -50.22
C VAL A 212 -36.32 8.42 -48.81
N TYR A 213 -35.47 7.39 -48.72
CA TYR A 213 -34.90 6.91 -47.47
C TYR A 213 -33.40 7.20 -47.43
N ILE A 214 -32.87 7.50 -46.25
CA ILE A 214 -31.43 7.63 -46.03
C ILE A 214 -30.86 6.22 -45.84
N SER A 215 -29.97 5.79 -46.74
CA SER A 215 -29.32 4.47 -46.73
C SER A 215 -28.02 4.46 -45.92
N HIS A 216 -27.24 5.54 -46.02
CA HIS A 216 -26.00 5.72 -45.26
C HIS A 216 -25.74 7.22 -45.08
N MET A 217 -25.35 7.63 -43.88
CA MET A 217 -25.07 9.02 -43.53
C MET A 217 -23.58 9.21 -43.26
N GLN A 218 -23.01 10.34 -43.71
CA GLN A 218 -21.64 10.67 -43.36
C GLN A 218 -21.56 11.05 -41.88
N LEU A 219 -20.72 10.33 -41.13
CA LEU A 219 -20.53 10.59 -39.71
C LEU A 219 -19.64 11.82 -39.51
N LEU A 220 -20.26 12.96 -39.19
CA LEU A 220 -19.54 14.15 -38.73
C LEU A 220 -19.65 14.28 -37.22
N SER A 221 -18.50 14.42 -36.57
CA SER A 221 -18.40 14.57 -35.11
C SER A 221 -17.36 15.61 -34.74
N SER A 222 -17.57 16.30 -33.62
CA SER A 222 -16.59 17.22 -33.03
C SER A 222 -16.73 17.24 -31.51
N VAL A 223 -15.61 17.43 -30.82
CA VAL A 223 -15.49 17.23 -29.38
C VAL A 223 -14.74 18.39 -28.76
N CYS A 224 -15.32 18.94 -27.69
CA CYS A 224 -14.65 19.86 -26.78
C CYS A 224 -15.14 19.49 -25.37
N PRO A 225 -14.36 18.73 -24.58
CA PRO A 225 -14.81 18.19 -23.30
C PRO A 225 -15.44 19.27 -22.41
N PRO A 226 -16.63 19.02 -21.82
CA PRO A 226 -17.40 17.76 -21.83
C PRO A 226 -18.38 17.60 -23.00
N ARG A 227 -18.40 18.48 -24.01
CA ARG A 227 -19.38 18.50 -25.09
C ARG A 227 -18.97 17.67 -26.30
N VAL A 228 -19.95 17.03 -26.92
CA VAL A 228 -19.83 16.23 -28.13
C VAL A 228 -20.94 16.61 -29.10
N ALA A 229 -20.59 17.04 -30.32
CA ALA A 229 -21.55 17.20 -31.42
C ALA A 229 -21.46 16.01 -32.37
N ILE A 230 -22.61 15.51 -32.78
CA ILE A 230 -22.74 14.51 -33.85
C ILE A 230 -23.84 14.96 -34.80
N LEU A 231 -23.60 14.86 -36.10
CA LEU A 231 -24.63 15.08 -37.10
C LEU A 231 -25.62 13.91 -37.07
N SER A 232 -26.83 14.15 -36.57
CA SER A 232 -27.88 13.13 -36.37
C SER A 232 -28.86 13.02 -37.53
N SER A 233 -29.02 14.08 -38.31
CA SER A 233 -29.78 14.12 -39.57
C SER A 233 -29.02 14.99 -40.58
N LEU A 234 -29.40 14.97 -41.87
CA LEU A 234 -28.73 15.75 -42.92
C LEU A 234 -28.56 17.24 -42.54
N THR A 235 -29.50 17.81 -41.79
CA THR A 235 -29.49 19.21 -41.37
C THR A 235 -29.66 19.38 -39.86
N GLU A 236 -29.42 18.35 -39.04
CA GLU A 236 -29.58 18.44 -37.58
C GLU A 236 -28.37 17.88 -36.86
N VAL A 237 -27.84 18.65 -35.91
CA VAL A 237 -26.73 18.24 -35.04
C VAL A 237 -27.24 17.99 -33.64
N SER A 238 -26.92 16.82 -33.09
CA SER A 238 -27.16 16.46 -31.70
C SER A 238 -25.95 16.82 -30.84
N LEU A 239 -26.16 17.67 -29.85
CA LEU A 239 -25.18 18.03 -28.83
C LEU A 239 -25.42 17.22 -27.57
N TYR A 240 -24.38 16.53 -27.11
CA TYR A 240 -24.35 15.80 -25.86
C TYR A 240 -23.38 16.48 -24.90
N SER A 241 -23.77 16.61 -23.63
CA SER A 241 -22.85 17.04 -22.57
C SER A 241 -22.55 15.84 -21.68
N TYR A 242 -21.33 15.34 -21.74
CA TYR A 242 -20.87 14.26 -20.89
C TYR A 242 -20.85 14.71 -19.42
N SER A 243 -21.35 13.87 -18.52
CA SER A 243 -21.28 14.07 -17.08
C SER A 243 -20.93 12.73 -16.45
N SER A 244 -20.03 12.75 -15.47
CA SER A 244 -19.53 11.55 -14.79
C SER A 244 -20.58 10.85 -13.91
N ASP A 245 -21.73 11.50 -13.65
CA ASP A 245 -22.76 10.97 -12.78
C ASP A 245 -23.70 10.04 -13.58
N ASN A 246 -23.30 8.75 -13.65
CA ASN A 246 -23.87 7.63 -14.43
C ASN A 246 -25.38 7.33 -14.23
N LYS A 247 -26.15 8.19 -13.56
CA LYS A 247 -27.57 7.95 -13.22
C LYS A 247 -28.57 8.59 -14.19
N GLN A 248 -28.15 9.48 -15.08
CA GLN A 248 -29.04 10.10 -16.07
C GLN A 248 -28.56 9.78 -17.49
N LYS A 249 -29.46 9.22 -18.32
CA LYS A 249 -29.21 9.09 -19.76
C LYS A 249 -28.91 10.48 -20.34
N LEU A 250 -27.81 10.60 -21.07
CA LEU A 250 -27.41 11.83 -21.77
C LEU A 250 -28.57 12.29 -22.65
N LYS A 251 -29.17 13.45 -22.34
CA LYS A 251 -30.22 14.06 -23.17
C LYS A 251 -29.56 14.90 -24.28
N PRO A 252 -29.81 14.60 -25.56
CA PRO A 252 -29.30 15.43 -26.64
C PRO A 252 -30.05 16.76 -26.72
N VAL A 253 -29.30 17.83 -27.01
CA VAL A 253 -29.85 19.12 -27.46
C VAL A 253 -29.71 19.17 -28.98
N PHE A 254 -30.79 19.44 -29.70
CA PHE A 254 -30.78 19.45 -31.17
C PHE A 254 -30.52 20.86 -31.70
N VAL A 255 -29.71 20.97 -32.75
CA VAL A 255 -29.43 22.21 -33.46
C VAL A 255 -29.76 22.04 -34.93
N ASN A 256 -30.70 22.84 -35.42
CA ASN A 256 -31.15 22.81 -36.81
C ASN A 256 -30.25 23.71 -37.66
N LEU A 257 -29.70 23.14 -38.72
CA LEU A 257 -28.81 23.79 -39.66
C LEU A 257 -29.57 24.22 -40.92
N PRO A 258 -29.19 25.35 -41.55
CA PRO A 258 -29.80 25.78 -42.79
C PRO A 258 -29.40 24.93 -44.01
N ILE A 259 -28.28 24.21 -43.90
CA ILE A 259 -27.72 23.37 -44.96
C ILE A 259 -27.09 22.10 -44.38
N GLU A 260 -26.81 21.13 -45.25
CA GLU A 260 -26.02 19.95 -44.92
C GLU A 260 -24.54 20.35 -44.73
N PRO A 261 -23.96 20.18 -43.53
CA PRO A 261 -22.59 20.57 -43.27
C PRO A 261 -21.61 19.53 -43.83
N SER A 262 -20.45 19.98 -44.31
CA SER A 262 -19.31 19.11 -44.61
C SER A 262 -18.34 18.95 -43.43
N PHE A 263 -18.39 19.87 -42.46
CA PHE A 263 -17.59 19.83 -41.24
C PHE A 263 -18.33 20.52 -40.08
N ILE A 264 -17.98 20.14 -38.85
CA ILE A 264 -18.53 20.73 -37.62
C ILE A 264 -17.41 20.99 -36.60
N GLY A 265 -17.58 22.03 -35.79
CA GLY A 265 -16.70 22.43 -34.70
C GLY A 265 -17.50 22.71 -33.43
N VAL A 266 -17.01 22.29 -32.27
CA VAL A 266 -17.63 22.59 -30.96
C VAL A 266 -16.58 23.22 -30.07
N GLY A 267 -17.00 24.23 -29.31
CA GLY A 267 -16.25 24.82 -28.21
C GLY A 267 -17.05 24.78 -26.91
N GLN A 268 -16.49 25.42 -25.87
CA GLN A 268 -17.11 25.45 -24.55
C GLN A 268 -18.44 26.20 -24.52
N PHE A 269 -18.62 27.22 -25.37
CA PHE A 269 -19.84 28.03 -25.42
C PHE A 269 -20.45 28.13 -26.82
N HIS A 270 -19.69 27.77 -27.87
CA HIS A 270 -20.08 27.98 -29.26
C HIS A 270 -20.06 26.68 -30.05
N MET A 271 -20.85 26.61 -31.13
CA MET A 271 -20.79 25.57 -32.15
C MET A 271 -20.64 26.23 -33.52
N ALA A 272 -19.89 25.59 -34.41
CA ALA A 272 -19.74 25.99 -35.80
C ALA A 272 -20.12 24.82 -36.70
N ALA A 273 -20.88 25.08 -37.75
CA ALA A 273 -21.16 24.12 -38.82
C ALA A 273 -20.95 24.83 -40.15
N GLY A 274 -20.42 24.14 -41.16
CA GLY A 274 -20.12 24.80 -42.43
C GLY A 274 -20.03 23.85 -43.61
N MET A 275 -20.13 24.44 -44.80
CA MET A 275 -19.97 23.77 -46.07
C MET A 275 -19.08 24.62 -46.97
N ASN A 276 -18.09 23.99 -47.59
CA ASN A 276 -17.14 24.64 -48.49
C ASN A 276 -16.42 25.83 -47.83
N ASN A 277 -16.75 27.08 -48.17
CA ASN A 277 -16.09 28.28 -47.64
C ASN A 277 -16.96 29.10 -46.68
N ARG A 278 -18.12 28.58 -46.22
CA ARG A 278 -19.06 29.32 -45.36
C ARG A 278 -19.32 28.56 -44.05
N ILE A 279 -19.32 29.28 -42.93
CA ILE A 279 -19.53 28.74 -41.59
C ILE A 279 -20.63 29.53 -40.87
N TRP A 280 -21.55 28.81 -40.25
CA TRP A 280 -22.56 29.33 -39.34
C TRP A 280 -22.13 29.06 -37.89
N PHE A 281 -22.14 30.11 -37.06
CA PHE A 281 -21.85 30.01 -35.64
C PHE A 281 -23.14 30.01 -34.82
N TYR A 282 -23.13 29.30 -33.70
CA TYR A 282 -24.24 29.17 -32.77
C TYR A 282 -23.74 29.37 -31.34
N ASP A 283 -24.42 30.18 -30.56
CA ASP A 283 -24.18 30.36 -29.12
C ASP A 283 -25.06 29.38 -28.34
N LEU A 284 -24.41 28.52 -27.55
CA LEU A 284 -25.03 27.45 -26.78
C LEU A 284 -25.51 27.91 -25.40
N THR A 285 -25.17 29.14 -24.99
CA THR A 285 -25.55 29.71 -23.68
C THR A 285 -26.86 30.47 -23.74
N LYS A 286 -27.24 30.98 -24.92
CA LYS A 286 -28.45 31.75 -25.16
C LYS A 286 -29.45 30.92 -25.99
N SER A 287 -30.73 30.93 -25.60
CA SER A 287 -31.80 30.30 -26.38
C SER A 287 -32.39 31.28 -27.41
N GLN A 288 -32.88 30.76 -28.53
CA GLN A 288 -33.58 31.58 -29.52
C GLN A 288 -34.87 32.21 -28.95
N PRO A 289 -35.17 33.47 -29.29
CA PRO A 289 -36.45 34.11 -28.94
C PRO A 289 -37.64 33.29 -29.47
N GLY A 290 -38.40 32.67 -28.57
CA GLY A 290 -39.61 31.87 -28.90
C GLY A 290 -39.47 30.36 -28.77
N SER A 291 -38.29 29.83 -28.45
CA SER A 291 -38.06 28.41 -28.17
C SER A 291 -37.02 28.25 -27.04
N GLU A 292 -37.43 27.72 -25.89
CA GLU A 292 -36.55 27.63 -24.71
C GLU A 292 -35.38 26.65 -24.89
N ASP A 293 -35.51 25.65 -25.77
CA ASP A 293 -34.56 24.53 -25.90
C ASP A 293 -33.57 24.64 -27.10
N MET A 294 -33.64 25.69 -27.94
CA MET A 294 -32.81 25.81 -29.16
C MET A 294 -31.69 26.86 -29.01
N PRO A 295 -30.42 26.53 -29.34
CA PRO A 295 -29.32 27.49 -29.31
C PRO A 295 -29.48 28.68 -30.27
N LEU A 296 -28.99 29.85 -29.84
CA LEU A 296 -29.03 31.09 -30.63
C LEU A 296 -28.13 31.00 -31.86
N SER A 297 -28.71 31.19 -33.05
CA SER A 297 -27.92 31.32 -34.28
C SER A 297 -27.25 32.69 -34.31
N LEU A 298 -25.92 32.71 -34.44
CA LEU A 298 -25.13 33.90 -34.72
C LEU A 298 -25.03 34.14 -36.24
N SER A 299 -24.26 35.16 -36.65
CA SER A 299 -23.98 35.47 -38.05
C SER A 299 -23.11 34.40 -38.72
N ASP A 300 -23.31 34.20 -40.03
CA ASP A 300 -22.41 33.40 -40.85
C ASP A 300 -21.16 34.19 -41.28
N ARG A 301 -20.05 33.47 -41.52
CA ARG A 301 -18.80 34.03 -42.08
C ARG A 301 -18.36 33.26 -43.32
N GLN A 302 -17.81 34.00 -44.28
CA GLN A 302 -17.25 33.48 -45.52
C GLN A 302 -15.72 33.60 -45.51
N TYR A 303 -15.04 32.54 -45.91
CA TYR A 303 -13.58 32.42 -45.98
C TYR A 303 -13.07 32.47 -47.42
N LEU A 304 -11.77 32.73 -47.58
CA LEU A 304 -11.12 32.93 -48.87
C LEU A 304 -11.03 31.65 -49.72
N GLY A 305 -11.07 30.47 -49.09
CA GLY A 305 -10.96 29.17 -49.74
C GLY A 305 -11.83 28.12 -49.07
N ALA A 306 -11.77 26.90 -49.59
CA ALA A 306 -12.49 25.76 -49.01
C ALA A 306 -11.91 25.42 -47.62
N VAL A 307 -12.78 25.43 -46.62
CA VAL A 307 -12.43 25.12 -45.23
C VAL A 307 -12.23 23.61 -45.10
N THR A 308 -11.13 23.24 -44.46
CA THR A 308 -10.75 21.85 -44.17
C THR A 308 -11.05 21.47 -42.72
N SER A 309 -10.77 22.35 -41.76
CA SER A 309 -11.07 22.12 -40.35
C SER A 309 -11.37 23.41 -39.58
N VAL A 310 -12.15 23.26 -38.51
CA VAL A 310 -12.55 24.36 -37.60
C VAL A 310 -12.39 23.90 -36.16
N LYS A 311 -11.73 24.72 -35.34
CA LYS A 311 -11.56 24.52 -33.90
C LYS A 311 -11.99 25.77 -33.17
N LEU A 312 -12.69 25.61 -32.04
CA LEU A 312 -13.27 26.71 -31.28
C LEU A 312 -12.79 26.65 -29.84
N ASN A 313 -12.45 27.80 -29.27
CA ASN A 313 -12.30 27.96 -27.83
C ASN A 313 -13.45 28.85 -27.29
N PRO A 314 -13.40 29.36 -26.05
CA PRO A 314 -14.45 30.22 -25.53
C PRO A 314 -14.75 31.47 -26.38
N GLU A 315 -13.73 32.11 -26.96
CA GLU A 315 -13.86 33.45 -27.59
C GLU A 315 -13.46 33.49 -29.06
N TYR A 316 -12.57 32.60 -29.49
CA TYR A 316 -11.93 32.56 -30.80
C TYR A 316 -12.25 31.29 -31.57
N ALA A 317 -12.25 31.42 -32.89
CA ALA A 317 -12.29 30.33 -33.85
C ALA A 317 -10.99 30.29 -34.66
N SER A 318 -10.43 29.09 -34.80
CA SER A 318 -9.31 28.77 -35.69
C SER A 318 -9.84 27.99 -36.88
N VAL A 319 -9.65 28.54 -38.09
CA VAL A 319 -10.18 27.97 -39.33
C VAL A 319 -9.04 27.69 -40.31
N LEU A 320 -8.89 26.42 -40.70
CA LEU A 320 -7.89 25.98 -41.66
C LEU A 320 -8.52 25.94 -43.06
N PHE A 321 -7.92 26.63 -44.01
CA PHE A 321 -8.31 26.59 -45.43
C PHE A 321 -7.06 26.68 -46.30
N GLU A 322 -6.97 25.84 -47.33
CA GLU A 322 -5.88 25.85 -48.32
C GLU A 322 -4.46 25.96 -47.72
N GLY A 323 -4.21 25.30 -46.58
CA GLY A 323 -2.89 25.30 -45.91
C GLY A 323 -2.58 26.55 -45.08
N LYS A 324 -3.57 27.41 -44.81
CA LYS A 324 -3.46 28.62 -43.96
C LYS A 324 -4.49 28.58 -42.85
N ILE A 325 -4.18 29.18 -41.70
CA ILE A 325 -5.11 29.34 -40.58
C ILE A 325 -5.54 30.79 -40.48
N GLN A 326 -6.83 31.03 -40.27
CA GLN A 326 -7.37 32.28 -39.76
C GLN A 326 -7.85 32.11 -38.32
N LEU A 327 -7.26 32.85 -37.40
CA LEU A 327 -7.71 32.97 -36.01
C LEU A 327 -8.54 34.26 -35.90
N HIS A 328 -9.75 34.21 -35.35
CA HIS A 328 -10.58 35.40 -35.14
C HIS A 328 -11.55 35.24 -33.98
N MET A 329 -12.04 36.35 -33.42
CA MET A 329 -13.10 36.31 -32.40
C MET A 329 -14.44 35.85 -33.00
N ILE A 330 -15.21 35.06 -32.24
CA ILE A 330 -16.54 34.55 -32.63
C ILE A 330 -17.58 35.66 -32.52
N GLU A 331 -17.67 36.28 -31.34
CA GLU A 331 -18.48 37.48 -31.08
C GLU A 331 -17.56 38.71 -31.10
N GLN A 332 -17.93 39.76 -31.84
CA GLN A 332 -17.18 41.02 -31.87
C GLN A 332 -17.77 41.98 -30.82
N PRO A 333 -16.98 42.50 -29.86
CA PRO A 333 -17.45 43.52 -28.93
C PRO A 333 -17.66 44.87 -29.63
N ASP A 334 -18.62 45.68 -29.16
CA ASP A 334 -18.95 47.01 -29.71
C ASP A 334 -17.80 48.04 -29.61
N LEU A 335 -16.76 47.76 -28.81
CA LEU A 335 -15.57 48.59 -28.63
C LEU A 335 -14.36 47.92 -29.31
N CYS A 336 -13.97 48.44 -30.47
CA CYS A 336 -12.87 47.93 -31.29
C CYS A 336 -11.51 48.03 -30.59
N HIS A 337 -10.88 46.89 -30.33
CA HIS A 337 -9.43 46.79 -30.14
C HIS A 337 -8.84 46.21 -31.45
N GLU A 338 -8.41 47.08 -32.36
CA GLU A 338 -8.04 46.72 -33.75
C GLU A 338 -6.95 45.62 -33.87
N ASP A 339 -6.14 45.37 -32.84
CA ASP A 339 -5.00 44.44 -32.90
C ASP A 339 -5.33 42.96 -32.60
N ARG A 340 -6.50 42.64 -31.99
CA ARG A 340 -6.85 41.27 -31.55
C ARG A 340 -8.06 40.65 -32.26
N GLU A 341 -8.63 41.31 -33.26
CA GLU A 341 -9.87 40.84 -33.89
C GLU A 341 -9.67 39.62 -34.80
N SER A 342 -8.58 39.59 -35.58
CA SER A 342 -8.22 38.46 -36.43
C SER A 342 -6.75 38.45 -36.84
N MET A 343 -6.20 37.25 -37.06
CA MET A 343 -4.82 37.03 -37.48
C MET A 343 -4.71 35.84 -38.45
N MET A 344 -3.80 35.94 -39.43
CA MET A 344 -3.55 34.90 -40.45
C MET A 344 -2.20 34.23 -40.24
N PHE A 345 -2.16 32.90 -40.33
CA PHE A 345 -0.95 32.09 -40.27
C PHE A 345 -0.76 31.25 -41.55
N PRO A 346 0.49 31.06 -42.02
CA PRO A 346 1.72 31.65 -41.51
C PRO A 346 1.82 33.16 -41.84
N GLU A 347 2.47 33.93 -40.96
CA GLU A 347 2.72 35.36 -41.18
C GLU A 347 3.54 35.58 -42.48
N ALA A 348 3.41 36.77 -43.08
CA ALA A 348 3.89 37.09 -44.43
C ALA A 348 5.38 36.81 -44.73
N LEU A 349 6.21 36.58 -43.71
CA LEU A 349 7.62 36.20 -43.84
C LEU A 349 7.84 34.71 -44.19
N ASN A 350 6.84 33.84 -43.99
CA ASN A 350 6.95 32.38 -44.10
C ASN A 350 5.99 31.79 -45.16
N GLN A 351 5.87 32.42 -46.34
CA GLN A 351 4.90 32.05 -47.38
C GLN A 351 5.06 30.63 -47.97
N ASN A 352 6.20 29.96 -47.74
CA ASN A 352 6.46 28.61 -48.26
C ASN A 352 6.04 27.48 -47.29
N LEU A 353 5.53 27.79 -46.10
CA LEU A 353 5.06 26.78 -45.15
C LEU A 353 3.58 26.46 -45.39
N VAL A 354 3.26 25.18 -45.55
CA VAL A 354 1.88 24.70 -45.63
C VAL A 354 1.50 24.14 -44.27
N ILE A 355 0.46 24.73 -43.66
CA ILE A 355 -0.08 24.23 -42.40
C ILE A 355 -0.93 23.01 -42.70
N THR A 356 -0.57 21.87 -42.09
CA THR A 356 -1.24 20.58 -42.32
C THR A 356 -2.34 20.32 -41.29
N CYS A 357 -2.15 20.78 -40.05
CA CYS A 357 -3.04 20.51 -38.94
C CYS A 357 -2.98 21.62 -37.89
N HIS A 358 -4.07 21.77 -37.13
CA HIS A 358 -4.18 22.73 -36.04
C HIS A 358 -4.97 22.18 -34.87
N ASP A 359 -4.78 22.78 -33.70
CA ASP A 359 -5.65 22.59 -32.54
C ASP A 359 -5.71 23.88 -31.73
N LEU A 360 -6.81 24.07 -31.00
CA LEU A 360 -7.05 25.28 -30.24
C LEU A 360 -7.47 24.93 -28.82
N THR A 361 -6.67 25.34 -27.85
CA THR A 361 -6.99 25.24 -26.42
C THR A 361 -7.53 26.59 -25.92
N THR A 362 -7.77 26.72 -24.61
CA THR A 362 -8.17 28.00 -24.00
C THR A 362 -7.09 29.06 -24.23
N ASP A 363 -5.82 28.67 -24.09
CA ASP A 363 -4.70 29.61 -23.98
C ASP A 363 -3.79 29.60 -25.21
N PHE A 364 -3.78 28.50 -25.99
CA PHE A 364 -2.85 28.30 -27.09
C PHE A 364 -3.54 27.91 -28.40
N LEU A 365 -3.11 28.53 -29.50
CA LEU A 365 -3.25 27.99 -30.85
C LEU A 365 -1.99 27.18 -31.17
N VAL A 366 -2.15 25.90 -31.50
CA VAL A 366 -1.05 25.02 -31.86
C VAL A 366 -1.24 24.56 -33.30
N TYR A 367 -0.19 24.61 -34.11
CA TYR A 367 -0.26 24.11 -35.49
C TYR A 367 1.03 23.45 -35.96
N GLY A 368 0.85 22.47 -36.86
CA GLY A 368 1.90 21.70 -37.50
C GLY A 368 2.02 22.04 -38.99
N THR A 369 3.23 21.91 -39.53
CA THR A 369 3.52 22.18 -40.95
C THR A 369 4.09 20.96 -41.68
N ASP A 370 4.00 21.00 -43.01
CA ASP A 370 4.60 20.03 -43.93
C ASP A 370 6.13 19.94 -43.83
N MET A 371 6.79 20.99 -43.34
CA MET A 371 8.23 21.05 -43.09
C MET A 371 8.63 20.62 -41.66
N GLY A 372 7.66 20.18 -40.84
CA GLY A 372 7.93 19.62 -39.51
C GLY A 372 7.97 20.65 -38.38
N HIS A 373 7.57 21.90 -38.61
CA HIS A 373 7.47 22.91 -37.54
C HIS A 373 6.19 22.72 -36.72
N ILE A 374 6.33 22.73 -35.40
CA ILE A 374 5.27 22.81 -34.39
C ILE A 374 5.37 24.18 -33.74
N ILE A 375 4.31 24.96 -33.81
CA ILE A 375 4.29 26.33 -33.28
C ILE A 375 3.16 26.46 -32.26
N TYR A 376 3.50 27.01 -31.10
CA TYR A 376 2.55 27.44 -30.08
C TYR A 376 2.43 28.96 -30.14
N PHE A 377 1.22 29.44 -30.36
CA PHE A 377 0.85 30.85 -30.30
C PHE A 377 -0.03 31.09 -29.07
N HIS A 378 0.39 31.97 -28.18
CA HIS A 378 -0.32 32.27 -26.93
C HIS A 378 -1.37 33.36 -27.18
N ILE A 379 -2.62 33.07 -26.83
CA ILE A 379 -3.78 33.89 -27.18
C ILE A 379 -3.85 35.14 -26.30
N GLU A 380 -3.61 35.03 -24.99
CA GLU A 380 -3.70 36.18 -24.08
C GLU A 380 -2.60 37.22 -24.33
N GLU A 381 -1.36 36.77 -24.59
CA GLU A 381 -0.23 37.65 -24.93
C GLU A 381 -0.22 38.04 -26.41
N TRP A 382 -1.00 37.37 -27.25
CA TRP A 382 -1.06 37.56 -28.70
C TRP A 382 0.32 37.48 -29.38
N SER A 383 1.10 36.47 -28.99
CA SER A 383 2.47 36.30 -29.47
C SER A 383 2.87 34.83 -29.61
N LYS A 384 3.93 34.57 -30.39
CA LYS A 384 4.48 33.23 -30.55
C LYS A 384 5.27 32.82 -29.30
N ALA A 385 4.83 31.76 -28.64
CA ALA A 385 5.43 31.26 -27.41
C ALA A 385 6.58 30.28 -27.66
N ILE A 386 6.33 29.21 -28.45
CA ILE A 386 7.29 28.11 -28.64
C ILE A 386 7.33 27.71 -30.12
N GLU A 387 8.52 27.38 -30.61
CA GLU A 387 8.73 26.71 -31.90
C GLU A 387 9.63 25.50 -31.75
N TYR A 388 9.17 24.36 -32.24
CA TYR A 388 9.94 23.13 -32.34
C TYR A 388 9.99 22.65 -33.78
N LYS A 389 11.16 22.15 -34.22
CA LYS A 389 11.35 21.63 -35.58
C LYS A 389 11.62 20.14 -35.55
N HIS A 390 10.70 19.36 -36.08
CA HIS A 390 10.84 17.93 -36.34
C HIS A 390 11.49 17.69 -37.72
N ASN A 391 12.17 16.54 -37.88
CA ASN A 391 12.91 16.23 -39.11
C ASN A 391 12.01 15.86 -40.30
N ILE A 392 10.76 15.48 -40.03
CA ILE A 392 9.78 15.02 -41.01
C ILE A 392 8.56 15.93 -40.92
N GLY A 393 7.84 16.12 -42.03
CA GLY A 393 6.57 16.84 -42.05
C GLY A 393 5.55 16.25 -41.10
N ILE A 394 4.73 17.11 -40.48
CA ILE A 394 3.71 16.68 -39.52
C ILE A 394 2.42 16.43 -40.28
N SER A 395 1.79 15.27 -40.05
CA SER A 395 0.48 14.97 -40.61
C SER A 395 -0.63 15.51 -39.70
N ASN A 396 -0.65 15.06 -38.44
CA ASN A 396 -1.67 15.43 -37.45
C ASN A 396 -1.03 15.76 -36.09
N ILE A 397 -1.73 16.60 -35.32
CA ILE A 397 -1.45 16.90 -33.91
C ILE A 397 -2.71 16.71 -33.06
N TYR A 398 -2.51 16.27 -31.81
CA TYR A 398 -3.57 16.09 -30.82
C TYR A 398 -3.10 16.64 -29.48
N VAL A 399 -3.62 17.78 -29.08
CA VAL A 399 -3.15 18.51 -27.88
C VAL A 399 -3.91 18.03 -26.64
N ASP A 400 -3.24 18.00 -25.48
CA ASP A 400 -3.90 17.72 -24.21
C ASP A 400 -4.82 18.89 -23.80
N PRO A 401 -5.84 18.67 -22.96
CA PRO A 401 -6.79 19.74 -22.60
C PRO A 401 -6.14 20.99 -21.98
N ALA A 402 -4.97 20.84 -21.34
CA ALA A 402 -4.20 21.94 -20.76
C ALA A 402 -3.30 22.68 -21.76
N GLY A 403 -3.11 22.19 -22.98
CA GLY A 403 -2.22 22.81 -23.96
C GLY A 403 -0.72 22.66 -23.64
N THR A 404 -0.33 21.79 -22.71
CA THR A 404 1.07 21.63 -22.30
C THR A 404 1.80 20.56 -23.10
N ARG A 405 1.06 19.57 -23.60
CA ARG A 405 1.59 18.39 -24.29
C ARG A 405 0.77 18.12 -25.54
N LEU A 406 1.40 17.47 -26.52
CA LEU A 406 0.68 16.99 -27.69
C LEU A 406 1.25 15.67 -28.16
N VAL A 407 0.40 14.88 -28.82
CA VAL A 407 0.83 13.77 -29.67
C VAL A 407 0.92 14.28 -31.09
N LEU A 408 2.07 14.12 -31.72
CA LEU A 408 2.26 14.39 -33.15
C LEU A 408 2.45 13.10 -33.92
N ILE A 409 1.92 13.06 -35.13
CA ILE A 409 2.12 11.97 -36.09
C ILE A 409 2.89 12.56 -37.27
N ASP A 410 4.02 11.96 -37.60
CA ASP A 410 4.83 12.40 -38.73
C ASP A 410 4.26 11.88 -40.08
N GLY A 411 4.81 12.36 -41.19
CA GLY A 411 4.43 11.91 -42.54
C GLY A 411 4.79 10.45 -42.86
N LYS A 412 5.55 9.76 -41.98
CA LYS A 412 5.86 8.32 -42.09
C LYS A 412 4.93 7.46 -41.24
N GLY A 413 4.02 8.06 -40.47
CA GLY A 413 3.11 7.36 -39.56
C GLY A 413 3.73 7.01 -38.19
N LEU A 414 4.88 7.57 -37.83
CA LEU A 414 5.46 7.44 -36.49
C LEU A 414 4.88 8.50 -35.55
N GLY A 415 4.58 8.10 -34.31
CA GLY A 415 4.03 8.99 -33.30
C GLY A 415 5.04 9.38 -32.23
N TYR A 416 4.95 10.63 -31.77
CA TYR A 416 5.77 11.17 -30.70
C TYR A 416 4.91 11.98 -29.73
N VAL A 417 5.26 11.95 -28.45
CA VAL A 417 4.73 12.89 -27.45
C VAL A 417 5.72 14.04 -27.31
N TYR A 418 5.24 15.25 -27.56
CA TYR A 418 6.00 16.48 -27.35
C TYR A 418 5.48 17.21 -26.11
N ASN A 419 6.39 17.62 -25.23
CA ASN A 419 6.07 18.44 -24.06
C ASN A 419 6.58 19.87 -24.31
N GLY A 420 5.66 20.82 -24.47
CA GLY A 420 5.99 22.22 -24.75
C GLY A 420 6.73 22.91 -23.60
N VAL A 421 6.55 22.43 -22.36
CA VAL A 421 7.18 23.04 -21.17
C VAL A 421 8.65 22.63 -21.02
N THR A 422 8.96 21.35 -21.22
CA THR A 422 10.35 20.84 -21.11
C THR A 422 11.10 20.87 -22.44
N ASN A 423 10.39 21.12 -23.55
CA ASN A 423 10.90 21.03 -24.92
C ASN A 423 11.50 19.66 -25.26
N GLU A 424 10.89 18.59 -24.73
CA GLU A 424 11.33 17.21 -24.94
C GLU A 424 10.37 16.48 -25.90
N LEU A 425 10.97 15.68 -26.80
CA LEU A 425 10.25 14.84 -27.75
C LEU A 425 10.52 13.37 -27.45
N ILE A 426 9.45 12.58 -27.24
CA ILE A 426 9.54 11.19 -26.81
C ILE A 426 8.83 10.29 -27.82
N PRO A 427 9.50 9.26 -28.37
CA PRO A 427 8.86 8.34 -29.31
C PRO A 427 7.81 7.45 -28.62
N ILE A 428 6.70 7.20 -29.30
CA ILE A 428 5.65 6.29 -28.83
C ILE A 428 6.01 4.86 -29.26
N PRO A 429 6.20 3.91 -28.32
CA PRO A 429 6.52 2.54 -28.68
C PRO A 429 5.32 1.80 -29.25
N ASN A 430 5.55 0.92 -30.23
CA ASN A 430 4.53 -0.01 -30.77
C ASN A 430 3.25 0.67 -31.24
N ILE A 431 3.37 1.75 -32.02
CA ILE A 431 2.24 2.44 -32.66
C ILE A 431 1.60 1.56 -33.75
N PRO A 432 0.26 1.56 -33.93
CA PRO A 432 -0.36 0.87 -35.07
C PRO A 432 0.09 1.46 -36.41
N SER A 433 0.06 0.64 -37.46
CA SER A 433 0.48 1.03 -38.82
C SER A 433 -0.42 2.10 -39.44
N LYS A 434 -1.69 2.14 -39.03
CA LYS A 434 -2.68 3.15 -39.41
C LYS A 434 -3.24 3.77 -38.14
N VAL A 435 -3.07 5.09 -37.99
CA VAL A 435 -3.65 5.84 -36.87
C VAL A 435 -4.82 6.67 -37.38
N ASN A 436 -6.01 6.40 -36.86
CA ASN A 436 -7.20 7.17 -37.21
C ASN A 436 -7.36 8.40 -36.31
N GLY A 437 -7.00 8.30 -35.04
CA GLY A 437 -7.05 9.41 -34.10
C GLY A 437 -6.40 9.13 -32.75
N VAL A 438 -6.27 10.19 -31.96
CA VAL A 438 -5.73 10.17 -30.60
C VAL A 438 -6.63 10.99 -29.68
N THR A 439 -6.86 10.47 -28.48
CA THR A 439 -7.70 11.14 -27.46
C THR A 439 -6.99 11.11 -26.11
N TRP A 440 -6.83 12.27 -25.47
CA TRP A 440 -6.33 12.39 -24.10
C TRP A 440 -7.44 12.18 -23.07
N ASP A 441 -7.10 11.72 -21.86
CA ASP A 441 -8.08 11.65 -20.78
C ASP A 441 -8.51 13.08 -20.38
N SER A 442 -9.82 13.30 -20.31
CA SER A 442 -10.39 14.57 -19.88
C SER A 442 -10.39 14.73 -18.36
N ASN A 443 -10.16 13.65 -17.59
CA ASN A 443 -10.04 13.70 -16.14
C ASN A 443 -8.68 14.29 -15.71
N ILE A 444 -8.72 15.29 -14.83
CA ILE A 444 -7.53 15.98 -14.31
C ILE A 444 -6.56 15.00 -13.62
N CYS A 445 -7.07 14.00 -12.90
CA CYS A 445 -6.24 13.02 -12.20
C CYS A 445 -5.48 12.09 -13.16
N ASP A 446 -6.00 11.86 -14.36
CA ASP A 446 -5.48 10.90 -15.35
C ASP A 446 -4.91 11.61 -16.60
N ARG A 447 -4.58 12.90 -16.50
CA ARG A 447 -4.08 13.74 -17.60
C ARG A 447 -2.85 13.21 -18.36
N ASN A 448 -2.20 12.17 -17.85
CA ASN A 448 -1.03 11.53 -18.45
C ASN A 448 -1.39 10.37 -19.38
N ILE A 449 -2.67 9.96 -19.39
CA ILE A 449 -3.15 8.82 -20.16
C ILE A 449 -3.77 9.33 -21.47
N PHE A 450 -3.47 8.63 -22.55
CA PHE A 450 -4.07 8.87 -23.85
C PHE A 450 -4.27 7.56 -24.60
N ILE A 451 -5.19 7.57 -25.55
CA ILE A 451 -5.47 6.43 -26.42
C ILE A 451 -5.13 6.78 -27.87
N ILE A 452 -4.61 5.80 -28.59
CA ILE A 452 -4.48 5.81 -30.05
C ILE A 452 -5.39 4.72 -30.57
N TYR A 453 -6.14 4.96 -31.64
CA TYR A 453 -7.02 3.94 -32.21
C TYR A 453 -6.82 3.79 -33.73
N ASP A 454 -7.02 2.56 -34.19
CA ASP A 454 -7.09 2.21 -35.61
C ASP A 454 -8.55 1.86 -35.99
N ASP A 455 -8.76 1.08 -37.06
CA ASP A 455 -10.11 0.69 -37.51
C ASP A 455 -10.76 -0.40 -36.62
N ASN A 456 -9.94 -1.16 -35.86
CA ASN A 456 -10.33 -2.36 -35.14
C ASN A 456 -10.00 -2.33 -33.64
N ASP A 457 -8.98 -1.60 -33.21
CA ASP A 457 -8.43 -1.66 -31.87
C ASP A 457 -8.10 -0.25 -31.31
N ILE A 458 -8.25 -0.13 -29.99
CA ILE A 458 -7.81 1.02 -29.18
C ILE A 458 -6.59 0.60 -28.36
N TYR A 459 -5.51 1.38 -28.44
CA TYR A 459 -4.26 1.19 -27.70
C TYR A 459 -4.14 2.25 -26.61
N THR A 460 -4.02 1.83 -25.34
CA THR A 460 -3.88 2.72 -24.19
C THR A 460 -2.41 2.98 -23.87
N TYR A 461 -2.03 4.24 -23.74
CA TYR A 461 -0.69 4.69 -23.41
C TYR A 461 -0.67 5.57 -22.17
N LEU A 462 0.46 5.53 -21.46
CA LEU A 462 0.75 6.39 -20.32
C LEU A 462 2.05 7.14 -20.55
N TYR A 463 1.96 8.47 -20.44
CA TYR A 463 3.11 9.36 -20.40
C TYR A 463 3.65 9.50 -18.97
N ILE A 464 4.86 9.01 -18.73
CA ILE A 464 5.49 9.04 -17.42
C ILE A 464 6.48 10.20 -17.40
N LYS A 465 6.12 11.29 -16.70
CA LYS A 465 6.93 12.51 -16.58
C LYS A 465 8.26 12.23 -15.86
N LEU A 466 8.18 11.62 -14.68
CA LEU A 466 9.31 11.37 -13.79
C LEU A 466 9.45 9.85 -13.59
N HIS A 467 10.59 9.30 -13.96
CA HIS A 467 10.95 7.91 -13.74
C HIS A 467 12.47 7.81 -13.62
N ILE A 468 12.98 6.84 -12.85
CA ILE A 468 14.42 6.60 -12.66
C ILE A 468 15.21 6.42 -13.97
N ASP A 469 14.57 5.95 -15.05
CA ASP A 469 15.17 5.79 -16.38
C ASP A 469 15.02 7.04 -17.27
N GLY A 470 14.43 8.13 -16.75
CA GLY A 470 14.03 9.32 -17.51
C GLY A 470 12.59 9.26 -18.02
N THR A 471 12.15 10.36 -18.64
CA THR A 471 10.79 10.52 -19.17
C THR A 471 10.53 9.53 -20.30
N ARG A 472 9.40 8.82 -20.26
CA ARG A 472 9.06 7.79 -21.25
C ARG A 472 7.56 7.61 -21.45
N VAL A 473 7.19 6.99 -22.57
CA VAL A 473 5.83 6.56 -22.87
C VAL A 473 5.76 5.04 -22.78
N LYS A 474 4.75 4.52 -22.07
CA LYS A 474 4.53 3.07 -21.90
C LYS A 474 3.18 2.68 -22.52
N LYS A 475 3.17 1.62 -23.33
CA LYS A 475 1.94 0.96 -23.79
C LYS A 475 1.40 0.07 -22.67
N ILE A 476 0.13 0.26 -22.29
CA ILE A 476 -0.50 -0.45 -21.18
C ILE A 476 -1.30 -1.66 -21.68
N GLY A 477 -2.12 -1.47 -22.71
CA GLY A 477 -3.00 -2.54 -23.19
C GLY A 477 -3.78 -2.17 -24.45
N GLU A 478 -4.59 -3.12 -24.90
CA GLU A 478 -5.36 -3.06 -26.15
C GLU A 478 -6.83 -3.39 -25.84
N THR A 479 -7.76 -2.69 -26.49
CA THR A 479 -9.20 -2.91 -26.38
C THR A 479 -9.79 -3.00 -27.79
N VAL A 480 -10.53 -4.08 -28.05
CA VAL A 480 -11.16 -4.29 -29.36
C VAL A 480 -12.30 -3.30 -29.55
N LEU A 481 -12.28 -2.59 -30.68
CA LEU A 481 -13.30 -1.67 -31.13
C LEU A 481 -14.32 -2.41 -31.99
N VAL A 482 -15.60 -2.18 -31.75
CA VAL A 482 -16.65 -2.72 -32.61
C VAL A 482 -16.63 -2.00 -33.96
N SER A 483 -16.71 -2.74 -35.06
CA SER A 483 -16.55 -2.21 -36.42
C SER A 483 -17.37 -0.93 -36.68
N LYS A 484 -16.72 0.08 -37.29
CA LYS A 484 -17.29 1.39 -37.66
C LYS A 484 -17.70 2.29 -36.49
N GLN A 485 -17.08 2.14 -35.33
CA GLN A 485 -17.17 3.10 -34.23
C GLN A 485 -15.98 4.08 -34.28
N ILE A 486 -16.20 5.33 -33.85
CA ILE A 486 -15.13 6.34 -33.74
C ILE A 486 -15.05 6.81 -32.28
N PRO A 487 -13.94 6.54 -31.57
CA PRO A 487 -13.69 7.10 -30.24
C PRO A 487 -13.65 8.63 -30.26
N LEU A 488 -14.44 9.26 -29.37
CA LEU A 488 -14.60 10.72 -29.33
C LEU A 488 -13.99 11.34 -28.07
N ILE A 489 -14.47 10.94 -26.89
CA ILE A 489 -14.02 11.45 -25.60
C ILE A 489 -13.71 10.29 -24.66
N MET A 490 -12.65 10.45 -23.86
CA MET A 490 -12.26 9.51 -22.81
C MET A 490 -12.33 10.22 -21.45
N TYR A 491 -12.97 9.57 -20.48
CA TYR A 491 -13.03 10.04 -19.11
C TYR A 491 -12.85 8.86 -18.14
N GLN A 492 -11.77 8.86 -17.37
CA GLN A 492 -11.45 7.79 -16.41
C GLN A 492 -11.37 6.37 -17.01
N GLY A 493 -11.18 6.27 -18.33
CA GLY A 493 -11.16 5.01 -19.07
C GLY A 493 -12.50 4.56 -19.66
N GLU A 494 -13.57 5.32 -19.44
CA GLU A 494 -14.80 5.21 -20.23
C GLU A 494 -14.62 6.02 -21.52
N VAL A 495 -14.80 5.37 -22.67
CA VAL A 495 -14.69 5.98 -23.99
C VAL A 495 -16.07 6.07 -24.60
N MET A 496 -16.49 7.28 -24.96
CA MET A 496 -17.70 7.49 -25.75
C MET A 496 -17.33 7.40 -27.22
N CYS A 497 -17.94 6.47 -27.93
CA CYS A 497 -17.74 6.27 -29.35
C CYS A 497 -18.99 6.70 -30.13
N ALA A 498 -18.80 7.34 -31.29
CA ALA A 498 -19.87 7.52 -32.26
C ALA A 498 -20.03 6.27 -33.13
N THR A 499 -21.27 5.85 -33.31
CA THR A 499 -21.65 4.76 -34.21
C THR A 499 -21.97 5.31 -35.60
N SER A 500 -21.93 4.44 -36.62
CA SER A 500 -22.34 4.77 -38.00
C SER A 500 -23.79 5.27 -38.13
N ASN A 501 -24.65 5.02 -37.14
CA ASN A 501 -26.02 5.53 -37.08
C ASN A 501 -26.13 6.87 -36.36
N ALA A 502 -25.02 7.60 -36.19
CA ALA A 502 -24.96 8.88 -35.49
C ALA A 502 -25.44 8.85 -34.02
N GLN A 503 -25.36 7.68 -33.37
CA GLN A 503 -25.66 7.52 -31.94
C GLN A 503 -24.37 7.34 -31.14
N LEU A 504 -24.41 7.75 -29.86
CA LEU A 504 -23.33 7.50 -28.91
C LEU A 504 -23.44 6.10 -28.29
N SER A 505 -22.35 5.36 -28.32
CA SER A 505 -22.14 4.13 -27.56
C SER A 505 -21.04 4.34 -26.52
N GLN A 506 -21.21 3.75 -25.35
CA GLN A 506 -20.19 3.75 -24.30
C GLN A 506 -19.38 2.45 -24.37
N LEU A 507 -18.06 2.57 -24.31
CA LEU A 507 -17.11 1.47 -24.30
C LEU A 507 -16.11 1.68 -23.15
N ASN A 508 -15.96 0.69 -22.29
CA ASN A 508 -14.94 0.73 -21.24
C ASN A 508 -13.66 0.08 -21.75
N LEU A 509 -12.53 0.73 -21.51
CA LEU A 509 -11.22 0.17 -21.86
C LEU A 509 -10.92 -1.04 -20.99
N THR A 510 -10.37 -2.11 -21.56
CA THR A 510 -9.96 -3.33 -20.84
C THR A 510 -8.97 -3.04 -19.70
N THR A 511 -8.15 -2.01 -19.90
CA THR A 511 -7.17 -1.50 -18.92
C THR A 511 -7.83 -0.83 -17.71
N HIS A 512 -9.03 -0.29 -17.87
CA HIS A 512 -9.79 0.44 -16.86
C HIS A 512 -10.99 -0.34 -16.31
N ASP A 513 -11.36 -1.43 -16.98
CA ASP A 513 -12.51 -2.25 -16.63
C ASP A 513 -12.33 -2.88 -15.25
N SER A 514 -13.03 -2.29 -14.28
CA SER A 514 -13.38 -2.89 -12.99
C SER A 514 -14.77 -3.48 -13.17
N SER A 515 -14.86 -4.79 -13.41
CA SER A 515 -16.11 -5.53 -13.66
C SER A 515 -17.30 -4.98 -12.85
N GLN A 516 -18.17 -4.19 -13.50
CA GLN A 516 -19.51 -3.93 -13.01
C GLN A 516 -20.34 -5.18 -13.28
N VAL A 517 -20.50 -6.03 -12.26
CA VAL A 517 -21.61 -6.97 -12.22
C VAL A 517 -22.27 -6.80 -10.86
N GLY A 518 -23.47 -6.24 -10.88
CA GLY A 518 -24.34 -6.21 -9.72
C GLY A 518 -24.58 -7.63 -9.20
N MET A 519 -24.65 -7.73 -7.88
CA MET A 519 -25.14 -8.91 -7.15
C MET A 519 -24.46 -10.24 -7.47
N ILE A 520 -23.26 -10.50 -6.92
CA ILE A 520 -22.88 -11.84 -6.43
C ILE A 520 -21.96 -11.69 -5.22
N LEU A 521 -22.14 -12.62 -4.29
CA LEU A 521 -21.48 -12.81 -3.01
C LEU A 521 -19.96 -12.94 -3.13
N GLU A 522 -19.24 -12.55 -2.07
CA GLU A 522 -17.82 -12.82 -1.78
C GLU A 522 -16.80 -12.43 -2.87
N ARG A 523 -16.04 -11.36 -2.59
CA ARG A 523 -14.96 -10.82 -3.43
C ARG A 523 -13.90 -11.88 -3.73
N ASP A 524 -13.85 -12.37 -4.96
CA ASP A 524 -12.75 -13.20 -5.44
C ASP A 524 -11.41 -12.44 -5.34
N LYS A 525 -10.46 -13.01 -4.59
CA LYS A 525 -9.12 -12.44 -4.40
C LYS A 525 -8.40 -12.23 -5.74
N ASN A 526 -8.59 -13.14 -6.70
CA ASN A 526 -7.96 -13.08 -8.03
C ASN A 526 -8.40 -11.87 -8.86
N VAL A 527 -9.69 -11.50 -8.80
CA VAL A 527 -10.21 -10.32 -9.51
C VAL A 527 -9.65 -9.03 -8.89
N THR A 528 -9.55 -9.01 -7.56
CA THR A 528 -9.01 -7.87 -6.81
C THR A 528 -7.50 -7.70 -7.06
N GLU A 529 -6.75 -8.80 -7.17
CA GLU A 529 -5.33 -8.80 -7.53
C GLU A 529 -5.10 -8.37 -9.00
N SER A 530 -5.92 -8.85 -9.94
CA SER A 530 -5.88 -8.35 -11.33
C SER A 530 -6.14 -6.84 -11.40
N ASN A 531 -7.10 -6.34 -10.63
CA ASN A 531 -7.38 -4.90 -10.53
C ASN A 531 -6.18 -4.12 -9.96
N PHE A 532 -5.47 -4.67 -8.97
CA PHE A 532 -4.23 -4.07 -8.45
C PHE A 532 -3.18 -3.89 -9.56
N PHE A 533 -2.92 -4.92 -10.37
CA PHE A 533 -1.96 -4.82 -11.48
C PHE A 533 -2.37 -3.79 -12.54
N LYS A 534 -3.67 -3.68 -12.84
CA LYS A 534 -4.19 -2.64 -13.74
C LYS A 534 -3.97 -1.23 -13.18
N GLN A 535 -4.27 -1.03 -11.89
CA GLN A 535 -4.09 0.27 -11.22
C GLN A 535 -2.61 0.66 -11.12
N LEU A 536 -1.74 -0.31 -10.84
CA LEU A 536 -0.28 -0.13 -10.84
C LEU A 536 0.22 0.28 -12.23
N ALA A 537 -0.24 -0.40 -13.29
CA ALA A 537 0.14 -0.08 -14.67
C ALA A 537 -0.31 1.33 -15.11
N LEU A 538 -1.43 1.83 -14.56
CA LEU A 538 -1.96 3.18 -14.79
C LEU A 538 -1.35 4.25 -13.86
N HIS A 539 -0.42 3.89 -12.97
CA HIS A 539 0.16 4.77 -11.93
C HIS A 539 -0.89 5.38 -10.99
N ARG A 540 -2.01 4.68 -10.76
CA ARG A 540 -3.04 5.09 -9.78
C ARG A 540 -2.66 4.59 -8.39
N PHE A 541 -1.51 5.06 -7.87
CA PHE A 541 -0.87 4.54 -6.67
C PHE A 541 -1.77 4.57 -5.42
N GLN A 542 -2.51 5.66 -5.20
CA GLN A 542 -3.45 5.76 -4.06
C GLN A 542 -4.58 4.72 -4.13
N SER A 543 -5.10 4.43 -5.32
CA SER A 543 -6.12 3.39 -5.51
C SER A 543 -5.52 2.00 -5.31
N ALA A 544 -4.33 1.76 -5.85
CA ALA A 544 -3.59 0.51 -5.68
C ALA A 544 -3.28 0.26 -4.20
N PHE A 545 -2.91 1.28 -3.43
CA PHE A 545 -2.68 1.19 -1.99
C PHE A 545 -3.96 0.78 -1.24
N LYS A 546 -5.11 1.37 -1.55
CA LYS A 546 -6.40 0.95 -0.97
C LYS A 546 -6.74 -0.50 -1.32
N THR A 547 -6.47 -0.94 -2.54
CA THR A 547 -6.66 -2.34 -2.93
C THR A 547 -5.71 -3.27 -2.17
N CYS A 548 -4.44 -2.89 -1.97
CA CYS A 548 -3.49 -3.61 -1.12
C CYS A 548 -3.94 -3.67 0.34
N GLN A 549 -4.53 -2.60 0.90
CA GLN A 549 -5.09 -2.60 2.25
C GLN A 549 -6.19 -3.64 2.42
N HIS A 550 -6.97 -3.90 1.37
CA HIS A 550 -8.00 -4.94 1.38
C HIS A 550 -7.43 -6.36 1.20
N LEU A 551 -6.37 -6.53 0.39
CA LEU A 551 -5.73 -7.83 0.14
C LEU A 551 -4.80 -8.28 1.27
N ASN A 552 -4.18 -7.33 2.00
CA ASN A 552 -3.24 -7.55 3.10
C ASN A 552 -2.06 -8.50 2.76
N LEU A 553 -1.55 -8.43 1.54
CA LEU A 553 -0.39 -9.18 1.06
C LEU A 553 0.86 -8.29 1.07
N LYS A 554 1.93 -8.74 1.75
CA LYS A 554 3.18 -7.99 1.87
C LYS A 554 3.91 -7.84 0.53
N ASP A 555 3.91 -8.87 -0.31
CA ASP A 555 4.62 -8.86 -1.60
C ASP A 555 4.07 -7.80 -2.56
N LEU A 556 2.74 -7.61 -2.58
CA LEU A 556 2.10 -6.58 -3.40
C LEU A 556 2.38 -5.16 -2.87
N LEU A 557 2.47 -5.00 -1.54
CA LEU A 557 2.86 -3.73 -0.92
C LEU A 557 4.32 -3.38 -1.25
N LEU A 558 5.23 -4.35 -1.23
CA LEU A 558 6.63 -4.15 -1.64
C LEU A 558 6.72 -3.74 -3.11
N LEU A 559 6.02 -4.46 -3.99
CA LEU A 559 5.97 -4.12 -5.43
C LEU A 559 5.41 -2.71 -5.67
N LEU A 560 4.33 -2.33 -4.97
CA LEU A 560 3.77 -0.99 -5.05
C LEU A 560 4.77 0.06 -4.54
N GLY A 561 5.46 -0.21 -3.42
CA GLY A 561 6.48 0.66 -2.86
C GLY A 561 7.63 0.92 -3.83
N GLU A 562 8.18 -0.14 -4.44
CA GLU A 562 9.25 -0.03 -5.43
C GLU A 562 8.84 0.82 -6.66
N GLU A 563 7.63 0.62 -7.19
CA GLU A 563 7.15 1.40 -8.34
C GLU A 563 6.86 2.87 -7.96
N CYS A 564 6.36 3.14 -6.74
CA CYS A 564 6.22 4.50 -6.23
C CYS A 564 7.58 5.20 -6.15
N LEU A 565 8.60 4.51 -5.63
CA LEU A 565 9.97 5.01 -5.59
C LEU A 565 10.51 5.30 -7.00
N ARG A 566 10.36 4.37 -7.94
CA ARG A 566 10.81 4.56 -9.33
C ARG A 566 10.18 5.79 -10.00
N CYS A 567 8.96 6.17 -9.60
CA CYS A 567 8.22 7.32 -10.12
C CYS A 567 8.33 8.59 -9.26
N LEU A 568 9.14 8.58 -8.20
CA LEU A 568 9.30 9.66 -7.21
C LEU A 568 8.00 10.04 -6.46
N ASP A 569 7.06 9.10 -6.30
CA ASP A 569 5.90 9.27 -5.41
C ASP A 569 6.27 8.89 -3.96
N PHE A 570 7.06 9.75 -3.32
CA PHE A 570 7.60 9.49 -1.97
C PHE A 570 6.52 9.51 -0.88
N ASP A 571 5.48 10.34 -1.01
CA ASP A 571 4.39 10.41 -0.04
C ASP A 571 3.66 9.07 0.07
N THR A 572 3.30 8.47 -1.07
CA THR A 572 2.66 7.15 -1.09
C THR A 572 3.64 6.07 -0.65
N ALA A 573 4.91 6.15 -1.06
CA ALA A 573 5.94 5.20 -0.63
C ALA A 573 6.15 5.20 0.90
N ILE A 574 6.20 6.35 1.56
CA ILE A 574 6.33 6.47 3.02
C ILE A 574 5.16 5.78 3.72
N GLN A 575 3.93 5.98 3.24
CA GLN A 575 2.74 5.31 3.78
C GLN A 575 2.82 3.78 3.65
N ILE A 576 3.35 3.29 2.53
CA ILE A 576 3.54 1.86 2.26
C ILE A 576 4.63 1.26 3.16
N TYR A 577 5.82 1.85 3.21
CA TYR A 577 6.92 1.34 4.03
C TYR A 577 6.63 1.44 5.53
N SER A 578 5.88 2.45 5.97
CA SER A 578 5.35 2.54 7.33
C SER A 578 4.40 1.39 7.67
N ARG A 579 3.65 0.88 6.67
CA ARG A 579 2.75 -0.28 6.83
C ARG A 579 3.49 -1.61 6.83
N ILE A 580 4.64 -1.68 6.14
CA ILE A 580 5.52 -2.85 6.09
C ILE A 580 6.37 -2.97 7.38
N ASP A 581 6.38 -1.92 8.22
CA ASP A 581 7.23 -1.74 9.39
C ASP A 581 8.73 -1.59 9.05
N ASP A 582 9.06 -1.08 7.84
CA ASP A 582 10.42 -0.74 7.46
C ASP A 582 10.77 0.71 7.87
N VAL A 583 11.12 0.86 9.14
CA VAL A 583 11.46 2.17 9.75
C VAL A 583 12.69 2.79 9.08
N SER A 584 13.66 1.97 8.65
CA SER A 584 14.89 2.46 8.02
C SER A 584 14.58 3.16 6.70
N MET A 585 13.77 2.51 5.84
CA MET A 585 13.37 3.11 4.57
C MET A 585 12.55 4.39 4.79
N VAL A 586 11.63 4.41 5.75
CA VAL A 586 10.83 5.61 6.06
C VAL A 586 11.71 6.79 6.45
N LEU A 587 12.73 6.58 7.30
CA LEU A 587 13.67 7.64 7.69
C LEU A 587 14.51 8.13 6.50
N CYS A 588 14.95 7.22 5.62
CA CYS A 588 15.68 7.56 4.40
C CYS A 588 14.82 8.35 3.40
N LEU A 589 13.53 8.04 3.26
CA LEU A 589 12.63 8.79 2.39
C LEU A 589 12.30 10.16 2.96
N GLN A 590 12.12 10.27 4.27
CA GLN A 590 11.87 11.55 4.93
C GLN A 590 13.04 12.52 4.80
N SER A 591 14.28 12.04 4.77
CA SER A 591 15.45 12.91 4.62
C SER A 591 15.62 13.50 3.22
N VAL A 592 14.97 12.92 2.19
CA VAL A 592 15.07 13.39 0.80
C VAL A 592 13.84 14.16 0.31
N LEU A 593 12.77 14.26 1.10
CA LEU A 593 11.51 14.94 0.71
C LEU A 593 11.72 16.41 0.32
N ASP A 594 12.64 17.12 0.98
CA ASP A 594 12.88 18.55 0.77
C ASP A 594 13.78 18.85 -0.45
N ILE A 595 14.24 17.82 -1.16
CA ILE A 595 15.16 17.97 -2.30
C ILE A 595 14.37 18.28 -3.57
N GLU A 596 14.60 19.46 -4.14
CA GLU A 596 13.96 19.86 -5.41
C GLU A 596 14.66 19.30 -6.67
N ASP A 597 15.96 18.99 -6.63
CA ASP A 597 16.68 18.47 -7.80
C ASP A 597 16.27 17.01 -8.09
N TRP A 598 15.43 16.82 -9.12
CA TRP A 598 14.98 15.50 -9.57
C TRP A 598 16.13 14.56 -9.95
N LYS A 599 17.26 15.05 -10.47
CA LYS A 599 18.41 14.19 -10.79
C LYS A 599 19.07 13.66 -9.53
N LEU A 600 19.15 14.49 -8.50
CA LEU A 600 19.65 14.09 -7.19
C LEU A 600 18.71 13.08 -6.53
N LEU A 601 17.39 13.33 -6.60
CA LEU A 601 16.36 12.39 -6.16
C LEU A 601 16.46 11.05 -6.90
N PHE A 602 16.64 11.03 -8.23
CA PHE A 602 16.85 9.79 -8.98
C PHE A 602 18.11 9.04 -8.51
N GLY A 603 19.17 9.76 -8.13
CA GLY A 603 20.37 9.19 -7.52
C GLY A 603 20.07 8.48 -6.20
N TYR A 604 19.37 9.15 -5.27
CA TYR A 604 18.98 8.57 -3.98
C TYR A 604 18.00 7.40 -4.15
N THR A 605 16.98 7.54 -5.00
CA THR A 605 16.03 6.47 -5.31
C THR A 605 16.73 5.25 -5.87
N ALA A 606 17.66 5.42 -6.82
CA ALA A 606 18.45 4.33 -7.37
C ALA A 606 19.30 3.65 -6.29
N MET A 607 19.88 4.43 -5.37
CA MET A 607 20.63 3.91 -4.22
C MET A 607 19.73 3.09 -3.28
N PHE A 608 18.51 3.56 -2.97
CA PHE A 608 17.54 2.83 -2.14
C PHE A 608 17.09 1.52 -2.79
N LEU A 609 17.00 1.47 -4.12
CA LEU A 609 16.71 0.27 -4.90
C LEU A 609 17.93 -0.63 -5.15
N ASN A 610 19.10 -0.30 -4.59
CA ASN A 610 20.38 -1.00 -4.79
C ASN A 610 20.89 -1.01 -6.26
N GLU A 611 20.43 -0.07 -7.10
CA GLU A 611 20.87 0.13 -8.48
C GLU A 611 22.06 1.11 -8.54
N TYR A 612 23.18 0.76 -7.90
CA TYR A 612 24.31 1.68 -7.64
C TYR A 612 24.98 2.28 -8.88
N GLU A 613 25.01 1.57 -10.01
CA GLU A 613 25.54 2.11 -11.27
C GLU A 613 24.67 3.27 -11.81
N LYS A 614 23.34 3.10 -11.74
CA LYS A 614 22.40 4.17 -12.12
C LYS A 614 22.46 5.32 -11.12
N ALA A 615 22.55 5.01 -9.82
CA ALA A 615 22.73 6.02 -8.79
C ALA A 615 23.96 6.88 -9.06
N GLN A 616 25.11 6.26 -9.36
CA GLN A 616 26.33 6.97 -9.75
C GLN A 616 26.10 7.85 -10.99
N ALA A 617 25.46 7.33 -12.04
CA ALA A 617 25.21 8.09 -13.26
C ALA A 617 24.31 9.32 -13.01
N TRP A 618 23.33 9.20 -12.13
CA TRP A 618 22.43 10.30 -11.76
C TRP A 618 23.09 11.31 -10.84
N PHE A 619 23.81 10.88 -9.80
CA PHE A 619 24.60 11.76 -8.95
C PHE A 619 25.63 12.56 -9.77
N LEU A 620 26.32 11.94 -10.72
CA LEU A 620 27.26 12.65 -11.59
C LEU A 620 26.59 13.70 -12.50
N LYS A 621 25.29 13.57 -12.78
CA LYS A 621 24.49 14.52 -13.57
C LYS A 621 23.77 15.57 -12.71
N SER A 622 23.71 15.38 -11.39
CA SER A 622 23.02 16.25 -10.45
C SER A 622 23.90 17.43 -10.03
N ASN A 623 23.34 18.32 -9.21
CA ASN A 623 24.08 19.42 -8.57
C ASN A 623 25.14 18.95 -7.54
N GLN A 624 25.12 17.69 -7.09
CA GLN A 624 26.00 17.16 -6.04
C GLN A 624 26.68 15.86 -6.49
N PRO A 625 27.69 15.95 -7.36
CA PRO A 625 28.32 14.77 -7.93
C PRO A 625 29.29 14.08 -6.96
N LEU A 626 29.67 14.73 -5.86
CA LEU A 626 30.49 14.14 -4.78
C LEU A 626 29.77 12.99 -4.06
N LEU A 627 28.43 12.98 -4.03
CA LEU A 627 27.67 11.87 -3.43
C LEU A 627 27.92 10.54 -4.13
N ALA A 628 28.26 10.55 -5.42
CA ALA A 628 28.68 9.35 -6.12
C ALA A 628 29.97 8.74 -5.52
N LEU A 629 30.90 9.61 -5.11
CA LEU A 629 32.14 9.19 -4.46
C LEU A 629 31.88 8.65 -3.05
N GLU A 630 31.09 9.39 -2.26
CA GLU A 630 30.74 9.00 -0.89
C GLU A 630 30.00 7.67 -0.88
N MET A 631 29.01 7.48 -1.76
CA MET A 631 28.31 6.22 -1.93
C MET A 631 29.27 5.07 -2.22
N ARG A 632 30.21 5.23 -3.17
CA ARG A 632 31.20 4.17 -3.50
C ARG A 632 32.17 3.88 -2.36
N ARG A 633 32.55 4.92 -1.59
CA ARG A 633 33.37 4.78 -0.38
C ARG A 633 32.63 3.98 0.69
N ASP A 634 31.36 4.32 0.94
CA ASP A 634 30.53 3.69 1.98
C ASP A 634 30.20 2.22 1.62
N LEU A 635 30.09 1.91 0.33
CA LEU A 635 29.99 0.53 -0.19
C LEU A 635 31.33 -0.25 -0.17
N LEU A 636 32.42 0.37 0.31
CA LEU A 636 33.77 -0.20 0.35
C LEU A 636 34.34 -0.57 -1.05
N GLN A 637 33.86 0.09 -2.11
CA GLN A 637 34.33 -0.09 -3.49
C GLN A 637 35.50 0.86 -3.78
N TRP A 638 36.61 0.65 -3.07
CA TRP A 638 37.74 1.58 -3.01
C TRP A 638 38.38 1.92 -4.34
N GLU A 639 38.46 0.99 -5.29
CA GLU A 639 39.05 1.25 -6.61
C GLU A 639 38.21 2.24 -7.41
N GLU A 640 36.88 2.07 -7.41
CA GLU A 640 35.97 2.99 -8.07
C GLU A 640 35.93 4.34 -7.36
N ALA A 641 35.92 4.34 -6.02
CA ALA A 641 36.01 5.54 -5.21
C ALA A 641 37.30 6.31 -5.51
N LEU A 642 38.47 5.66 -5.55
CA LEU A 642 39.75 6.30 -5.90
C LEU A 642 39.76 6.82 -7.33
N ARG A 643 39.13 6.12 -8.28
CA ARG A 643 39.00 6.57 -9.67
C ARG A 643 38.14 7.84 -9.77
N LEU A 644 37.02 7.90 -9.05
CA LEU A 644 36.15 9.07 -8.97
C LEU A 644 36.84 10.23 -8.24
N ALA A 645 37.48 9.97 -7.10
CA ALA A 645 38.22 10.96 -6.32
C ALA A 645 39.35 11.61 -7.14
N LYS A 646 40.15 10.83 -7.88
CA LYS A 646 41.20 11.38 -8.76
C LYS A 646 40.67 12.37 -9.80
N LYS A 647 39.43 12.17 -10.27
CA LYS A 647 38.81 13.01 -11.29
C LYS A 647 38.12 14.25 -10.69
N MET A 648 37.54 14.13 -9.50
CA MET A 648 36.59 15.11 -8.96
C MET A 648 37.00 15.75 -7.63
N ALA A 649 37.73 15.02 -6.78
CA ALA A 649 38.14 15.45 -5.45
C ALA A 649 39.55 14.92 -5.10
N PRO A 650 40.62 15.44 -5.76
CA PRO A 650 41.99 14.97 -5.56
C PRO A 650 42.46 15.05 -4.10
N GLU A 651 41.95 16.02 -3.33
CA GLU A 651 42.22 16.22 -1.92
C GLU A 651 41.74 15.06 -1.03
N GLN A 652 40.68 14.34 -1.44
CA GLN A 652 40.16 13.20 -0.69
C GLN A 652 40.92 11.89 -0.98
N VAL A 653 41.76 11.86 -2.02
CA VAL A 653 42.50 10.66 -2.43
C VAL A 653 43.39 10.13 -1.31
N CYS A 654 44.04 11.01 -0.54
CA CYS A 654 44.89 10.61 0.59
C CYS A 654 44.06 9.95 1.72
N MET A 655 42.91 10.54 2.05
CA MET A 655 42.00 10.01 3.07
C MET A 655 41.44 8.63 2.67
N ILE A 656 40.96 8.51 1.44
CA ILE A 656 40.40 7.25 0.90
C ILE A 656 41.50 6.18 0.79
N SER A 657 42.72 6.54 0.38
CA SER A 657 43.85 5.61 0.32
C SER A 657 44.24 5.09 1.71
N ARG A 658 44.17 5.93 2.75
CA ARG A 658 44.40 5.52 4.14
C ARG A 658 43.33 4.52 4.62
N GLU A 659 42.05 4.79 4.37
CA GLU A 659 40.95 3.91 4.79
C GLU A 659 40.99 2.57 4.03
N TYR A 660 41.30 2.61 2.73
CA TYR A 660 41.53 1.41 1.95
C TYR A 660 42.72 0.58 2.49
N ALA A 661 43.82 1.25 2.85
CA ALA A 661 44.97 0.59 3.45
C ALA A 661 44.63 -0.07 4.80
N GLN A 662 43.80 0.56 5.65
CA GLN A 662 43.32 -0.02 6.90
C GLN A 662 42.49 -1.29 6.68
N GLN A 663 41.60 -1.28 5.68
CA GLN A 663 40.82 -2.48 5.34
C GLN A 663 41.71 -3.61 4.80
N LEU A 664 42.67 -3.30 3.94
CA LEU A 664 43.64 -4.29 3.44
C LEU A 664 44.51 -4.86 4.56
N GLU A 665 44.89 -4.03 5.54
CA GLU A 665 45.60 -4.44 6.76
C GLU A 665 44.74 -5.44 7.56
N PHE A 666 43.46 -5.14 7.76
CA PHE A 666 42.51 -6.02 8.45
C PHE A 666 42.29 -7.36 7.73
N LEU A 667 42.22 -7.35 6.39
CA LEU A 667 42.12 -8.55 5.56
C LEU A 667 43.42 -9.38 5.50
N GLY A 668 44.53 -8.84 6.03
CA GLY A 668 45.84 -9.50 6.07
C GLY A 668 46.69 -9.35 4.81
N SER A 669 46.32 -8.48 3.87
CA SER A 669 47.08 -8.18 2.66
C SER A 669 48.10 -7.06 2.91
N TYR A 670 49.10 -7.36 3.74
CA TYR A 670 50.02 -6.35 4.28
C TYR A 670 50.89 -5.65 3.23
N SER A 671 51.25 -6.33 2.13
CA SER A 671 52.07 -5.75 1.07
C SER A 671 51.35 -4.66 0.27
N GLU A 672 50.08 -4.88 -0.06
CA GLU A 672 49.26 -3.91 -0.78
C GLU A 672 48.84 -2.76 0.15
N SER A 673 48.49 -3.08 1.39
CA SER A 673 48.20 -2.10 2.45
C SER A 673 49.35 -1.10 2.64
N LEU A 674 50.60 -1.58 2.68
CA LEU A 674 51.79 -0.73 2.81
C LEU A 674 51.90 0.28 1.65
N VAL A 675 51.71 -0.17 0.41
CA VAL A 675 51.73 0.71 -0.77
C VAL A 675 50.65 1.79 -0.70
N HIS A 676 49.46 1.47 -0.18
CA HIS A 676 48.38 2.44 -0.03
C HIS A 676 48.59 3.41 1.13
N TYR A 677 49.18 2.98 2.25
CA TYR A 677 49.59 3.89 3.32
C TYR A 677 50.72 4.84 2.89
N GLU A 678 51.69 4.36 2.11
CA GLU A 678 52.76 5.21 1.54
C GLU A 678 52.18 6.24 0.56
N LYS A 679 51.23 5.83 -0.30
CA LYS A 679 50.53 6.76 -1.21
C LYS A 679 49.68 7.80 -0.47
N ALA A 680 49.15 7.45 0.71
CA ALA A 680 48.39 8.37 1.55
C ALA A 680 49.29 9.40 2.27
N LEU A 681 50.60 9.14 2.37
CA LEU A 681 51.55 10.01 3.05
C LEU A 681 52.08 11.10 2.10
N GLN A 682 51.43 12.27 2.08
CA GLN A 682 51.87 13.46 1.33
C GLN A 682 52.25 14.63 2.26
N GLU A 683 53.07 15.57 1.77
CA GLU A 683 53.42 16.78 2.50
C GLU A 683 52.21 17.75 2.53
N ASN A 684 51.87 18.28 3.72
CA ASN A 684 50.72 19.16 4.04
C ASN A 684 49.38 18.48 4.48
N LEU A 685 49.43 17.36 5.19
CA LEU A 685 48.24 16.73 5.81
C LEU A 685 48.20 16.93 7.34
N SER A 686 47.04 16.67 7.97
CA SER A 686 46.89 16.83 9.42
C SER A 686 47.87 15.93 10.19
N ALA A 687 48.29 16.38 11.38
CA ALA A 687 49.18 15.61 12.25
C ALA A 687 48.58 14.23 12.61
N GLU A 688 47.25 14.16 12.77
CA GLU A 688 46.52 12.93 13.06
C GLU A 688 46.50 11.95 11.88
N HIS A 689 46.29 12.45 10.65
CA HIS A 689 46.37 11.64 9.43
C HIS A 689 47.78 11.08 9.23
N THR A 690 48.79 11.93 9.41
CA THR A 690 50.20 11.54 9.31
C THR A 690 50.56 10.47 10.34
N PHE A 691 50.06 10.61 11.57
CA PHE A 691 50.22 9.61 12.61
C PHE A 691 49.58 8.27 12.23
N THR A 692 48.33 8.27 11.74
CA THR A 692 47.63 7.03 11.36
C THR A 692 48.33 6.30 10.21
N CYS A 693 48.78 7.04 9.19
CA CYS A 693 49.53 6.46 8.08
C CYS A 693 50.88 5.90 8.53
N LYS A 694 51.67 6.64 9.32
CA LYS A 694 52.96 6.13 9.83
C LYS A 694 52.80 4.95 10.79
N ALA A 695 51.74 4.92 11.61
CA ALA A 695 51.40 3.80 12.46
C ALA A 695 51.06 2.54 11.64
N GLY A 696 50.24 2.69 10.59
CA GLY A 696 49.92 1.62 9.64
C GLY A 696 51.16 1.12 8.89
N ILE A 697 52.04 2.03 8.45
CA ILE A 697 53.34 1.69 7.83
C ILE A 697 54.18 0.88 8.81
N ALA A 698 54.32 1.30 10.07
CA ALA A 698 55.12 0.56 11.07
C ALA A 698 54.62 -0.89 11.22
N ARG A 699 53.31 -1.11 11.39
CA ARG A 699 52.73 -2.46 11.54
C ARG A 699 52.89 -3.31 10.28
N THR A 700 52.50 -2.79 9.13
CA THR A 700 52.59 -3.50 7.84
C THR A 700 54.03 -3.84 7.48
N THR A 701 54.98 -2.94 7.74
CA THR A 701 56.42 -3.16 7.52
C THR A 701 56.98 -4.29 8.40
N LEU A 702 56.54 -4.39 9.66
CA LEU A 702 56.89 -5.51 10.55
C LEU A 702 56.33 -6.84 10.03
N HIS A 703 55.11 -6.84 9.48
CA HIS A 703 54.51 -8.02 8.86
C HIS A 703 55.24 -8.45 7.59
N CYS A 704 55.72 -7.49 6.78
CA CYS A 704 56.52 -7.69 5.56
C CYS A 704 57.99 -8.07 5.82
N GLY A 705 58.44 -8.12 7.08
CA GLY A 705 59.75 -8.66 7.47
C GLY A 705 60.91 -7.65 7.54
N ASN A 706 60.65 -6.35 7.33
CA ASN A 706 61.67 -5.31 7.51
C ASN A 706 61.62 -4.74 8.94
N TYR A 707 62.10 -5.55 9.90
CA TYR A 707 61.95 -5.28 11.33
C TYR A 707 62.62 -3.98 11.80
N ARG A 708 63.82 -3.68 11.27
CA ARG A 708 64.57 -2.47 11.66
C ARG A 708 63.82 -1.19 11.31
N HIS A 709 63.25 -1.14 10.10
CA HIS A 709 62.50 0.03 9.66
C HIS A 709 61.20 0.19 10.45
N GLY A 710 60.42 -0.89 10.63
CA GLY A 710 59.18 -0.87 11.41
C GLY A 710 59.40 -0.48 12.87
N ILE A 711 60.47 -0.98 13.52
CA ILE A 711 60.82 -0.60 14.89
C ILE A 711 61.26 0.86 14.97
N SER A 712 62.04 1.37 14.01
CA SER A 712 62.46 2.78 14.01
C SER A 712 61.27 3.74 13.95
N ILE A 713 60.29 3.46 13.09
CA ILE A 713 59.07 4.28 12.97
C ILE A 713 58.22 4.18 14.24
N ALA A 714 58.07 2.98 14.80
CA ALA A 714 57.32 2.79 16.05
C ALA A 714 57.98 3.53 17.24
N MET A 715 59.31 3.58 17.29
CA MET A 715 60.08 4.30 18.31
C MET A 715 60.04 5.81 18.11
N GLU A 716 60.00 6.30 16.87
CA GLU A 716 59.86 7.73 16.56
C GLU A 716 58.49 8.29 17.00
N LEU A 717 57.43 7.49 16.88
CA LEU A 717 56.06 7.91 17.22
C LEU A 717 55.74 7.81 18.71
N ASP A 718 56.50 7.01 19.47
CA ASP A 718 56.41 6.78 20.93
C ASP A 718 54.98 6.62 21.50
N HIS A 719 54.10 5.97 20.72
CA HIS A 719 52.71 5.76 21.14
C HIS A 719 52.51 4.39 21.77
N LYS A 720 52.09 4.35 23.05
CA LYS A 720 51.99 3.10 23.84
C LYS A 720 51.19 1.98 23.16
N GLN A 721 50.06 2.31 22.54
CA GLN A 721 49.22 1.31 21.87
C GLN A 721 49.89 0.75 20.60
N LEU A 722 50.56 1.60 19.82
CA LEU A 722 51.27 1.17 18.61
C LEU A 722 52.47 0.29 18.99
N LEU A 723 53.21 0.66 20.05
CA LEU A 723 54.32 -0.12 20.57
C LEU A 723 53.87 -1.51 21.02
N ARG A 724 52.69 -1.62 21.66
CA ARG A 724 52.09 -2.91 22.04
C ARG A 724 51.74 -3.76 20.82
N GLU A 725 51.08 -3.19 19.83
CA GLU A 725 50.71 -3.88 18.58
C GLU A 725 51.96 -4.35 17.82
N CYS A 726 52.98 -3.50 17.73
CA CYS A 726 54.28 -3.84 17.12
C CYS A 726 55.00 -4.96 17.89
N ALA A 727 54.98 -4.93 19.23
CA ALA A 727 55.55 -5.97 20.07
C ALA A 727 54.85 -7.32 19.85
N GLU A 728 53.52 -7.34 19.75
CA GLU A 728 52.75 -8.57 19.46
C GLU A 728 53.08 -9.16 18.09
N ILE A 729 53.29 -8.33 17.07
CA ILE A 729 53.70 -8.77 15.73
C ILE A 729 55.10 -9.41 15.80
N LEU A 730 56.04 -8.79 16.51
CA LEU A 730 57.41 -9.31 16.68
C LEU A 730 57.44 -10.61 17.49
N ASP A 731 56.62 -10.71 18.53
CA ASP A 731 56.46 -11.90 19.37
C ASP A 731 55.94 -13.10 18.55
N LYS A 732 54.92 -12.86 17.70
CA LYS A 732 54.43 -13.86 16.72
C LYS A 732 55.49 -14.27 15.70
N LYS A 733 56.36 -13.33 15.29
CA LYS A 733 57.50 -13.59 14.37
C LYS A 733 58.74 -14.14 15.07
N LYS A 734 58.68 -14.43 16.38
CA LYS A 734 59.74 -14.99 17.24
C LYS A 734 60.97 -14.09 17.47
N GLN A 735 60.83 -12.78 17.31
CA GLN A 735 61.87 -11.80 17.66
C GLN A 735 61.70 -11.39 19.14
N VAL A 736 62.09 -12.29 20.05
CA VAL A 736 61.73 -12.23 21.49
C VAL A 736 62.43 -11.09 22.23
N ALA A 737 63.67 -10.73 21.83
CA ALA A 737 64.45 -9.69 22.50
C ALA A 737 63.90 -8.28 22.20
N GLU A 738 63.61 -8.00 20.93
CA GLU A 738 63.01 -6.75 20.47
C GLU A 738 61.56 -6.61 20.96
N ALA A 739 60.79 -7.70 21.00
CA ALA A 739 59.45 -7.72 21.55
C ALA A 739 59.44 -7.42 23.06
N ALA A 740 60.37 -7.98 23.84
CA ALA A 740 60.48 -7.71 25.28
C ALA A 740 60.78 -6.21 25.55
N MET A 741 61.69 -5.61 24.78
CA MET A 741 62.01 -4.19 24.88
C MET A 741 60.81 -3.28 24.57
N LEU A 742 60.01 -3.62 23.55
CA LEU A 742 58.82 -2.86 23.21
C LEU A 742 57.69 -3.05 24.24
N TYR A 743 57.55 -4.23 24.84
CA TYR A 743 56.60 -4.47 25.94
C TYR A 743 56.95 -3.71 27.22
N GLU A 744 58.24 -3.53 27.51
CA GLU A 744 58.69 -2.68 28.63
C GLU A 744 58.32 -1.21 28.40
N LYS A 745 58.56 -0.70 27.19
CA LYS A 745 58.22 0.69 26.85
C LYS A 745 56.71 0.98 26.83
N CYS A 746 55.87 -0.04 26.60
CA CYS A 746 54.41 0.11 26.61
C CYS A 746 53.74 -0.25 27.94
N ASP A 747 54.52 -0.35 29.02
CA ASP A 747 54.09 -0.71 30.38
C ASP A 747 53.39 -2.08 30.48
N GLN A 748 53.58 -2.96 29.49
CA GLN A 748 52.98 -4.30 29.48
C GLN A 748 53.92 -5.31 30.16
N PHE A 749 54.11 -5.10 31.46
CA PHE A 749 55.11 -5.83 32.26
C PHE A 749 54.87 -7.34 32.33
N ASP A 750 53.62 -7.81 32.24
CA ASP A 750 53.32 -9.25 32.23
C ASP A 750 53.91 -9.95 30.99
N LYS A 751 53.74 -9.36 29.80
CA LYS A 751 54.26 -9.93 28.54
C LYS A 751 55.77 -9.74 28.42
N ALA A 752 56.29 -8.61 28.91
CA ALA A 752 57.73 -8.40 29.04
C ALA A 752 58.36 -9.46 29.96
N ALA A 753 57.78 -9.69 31.14
CA ALA A 753 58.26 -10.67 32.10
C ALA A 753 58.18 -12.11 31.55
N SER A 754 57.12 -12.48 30.82
CA SER A 754 57.07 -13.80 30.17
C SER A 754 58.17 -13.98 29.13
N ASN A 755 58.45 -12.95 28.33
CA ASN A 755 59.51 -13.00 27.32
C ASN A 755 60.91 -13.01 27.96
N HIS A 756 61.10 -12.30 29.08
CA HIS A 756 62.33 -12.39 29.88
C HIS A 756 62.51 -13.74 30.60
N ILE A 757 61.42 -14.39 31.01
CA ILE A 757 61.45 -15.77 31.53
C ILE A 757 61.93 -16.74 30.44
N LEU A 758 61.46 -16.58 29.19
CA LEU A 758 61.94 -17.37 28.06
C LEU A 758 63.43 -17.15 27.77
N LEU A 759 63.91 -15.91 27.98
CA LEU A 759 65.33 -15.54 27.90
C LEU A 759 66.13 -15.91 29.17
N LYS A 760 65.50 -16.54 30.18
CA LYS A 760 66.06 -16.93 31.49
C LYS A 760 66.65 -15.78 32.31
N ASN A 761 66.19 -14.55 32.11
CA ASN A 761 66.68 -13.37 32.83
C ASN A 761 65.89 -13.14 34.14
N TRP A 762 66.10 -13.99 35.15
CA TRP A 762 65.33 -13.95 36.41
C TRP A 762 65.54 -12.70 37.25
N LYS A 763 66.63 -11.95 37.01
CA LYS A 763 66.92 -10.67 37.70
C LYS A 763 65.98 -9.57 37.23
N THR A 764 65.85 -9.37 35.91
CA THR A 764 64.93 -8.37 35.36
C THR A 764 63.48 -8.77 35.62
N VAL A 765 63.15 -10.07 35.62
CA VAL A 765 61.82 -10.54 36.05
C VAL A 765 61.53 -10.12 37.49
N GLY A 766 62.48 -10.26 38.41
CA GLY A 766 62.34 -9.84 39.81
C GLY A 766 62.10 -8.33 39.98
N GLU A 767 62.72 -7.50 39.14
CA GLU A 767 62.52 -6.05 39.09
C GLU A 767 61.14 -5.67 38.52
N LEU A 768 60.63 -6.48 37.59
CA LEU A 768 59.32 -6.28 36.96
C LEU A 768 58.15 -6.81 37.81
N LEU A 769 58.38 -7.76 38.73
CA LEU A 769 57.34 -8.40 39.55
C LEU A 769 56.41 -7.44 40.29
N PRO A 770 56.85 -6.31 40.90
CA PRO A 770 55.94 -5.39 41.57
C PRO A 770 54.82 -4.85 40.66
N ASN A 771 55.07 -4.78 39.34
CA ASN A 771 54.13 -4.27 38.35
C ASN A 771 53.43 -5.40 37.56
N VAL A 772 53.79 -6.66 37.81
CA VAL A 772 53.19 -7.85 37.20
C VAL A 772 51.92 -8.23 37.95
N THR A 773 50.86 -8.51 37.21
CA THR A 773 49.56 -8.92 37.74
C THR A 773 49.29 -10.41 37.54
N SER A 774 50.03 -11.07 36.63
CA SER A 774 49.75 -12.46 36.27
C SER A 774 50.22 -13.48 37.31
N ASN A 775 49.25 -14.19 37.91
CA ASN A 775 49.50 -15.28 38.86
C ASN A 775 50.40 -16.38 38.28
N ARG A 776 50.31 -16.66 36.98
CA ARG A 776 51.15 -17.70 36.32
C ARG A 776 52.63 -17.34 36.37
N ILE A 777 52.96 -16.06 36.22
CA ILE A 777 54.33 -15.56 36.29
C ILE A 777 54.82 -15.65 37.75
N TYR A 778 53.97 -15.26 38.70
CA TYR A 778 54.24 -15.48 40.13
C TYR A 778 54.43 -16.95 40.49
N LEU A 779 53.68 -17.91 39.91
CA LEU A 779 53.87 -19.34 40.14
C LEU A 779 55.19 -19.86 39.58
N GLN A 780 55.55 -19.45 38.36
CA GLN A 780 56.82 -19.84 37.75
C GLN A 780 58.00 -19.28 38.54
N TYR A 781 57.86 -18.05 39.04
CA TYR A 781 58.82 -17.44 39.95
C TYR A 781 58.84 -18.12 41.32
N ALA A 782 57.68 -18.44 41.91
CA ALA A 782 57.55 -19.12 43.21
C ALA A 782 58.17 -20.51 43.20
N LYS A 783 57.92 -21.30 42.14
CA LYS A 783 58.53 -22.62 41.94
C LYS A 783 60.04 -22.54 41.75
N ALA A 784 60.53 -21.53 41.03
CA ALA A 784 61.96 -21.27 40.92
C ALA A 784 62.57 -20.93 42.29
N LYS A 785 61.88 -20.14 43.12
CA LYS A 785 62.33 -19.75 44.46
C LYS A 785 62.18 -20.87 45.51
N GLU A 786 61.17 -21.73 45.41
CA GLU A 786 61.01 -22.96 46.22
C GLU A 786 62.14 -23.95 45.90
N ALA A 787 62.49 -24.12 44.62
CA ALA A 787 63.65 -24.92 44.21
C ALA A 787 64.99 -24.34 44.68
N GLU A 788 65.09 -23.02 44.85
CA GLU A 788 66.23 -22.33 45.47
C GLU A 788 66.21 -22.37 47.03
N GLY A 789 65.19 -22.98 47.64
CA GLY A 789 65.07 -23.15 49.11
C GLY A 789 64.57 -21.93 49.88
N GLN A 790 64.08 -20.88 49.21
CA GLN A 790 63.60 -19.65 49.83
C GLN A 790 62.09 -19.70 50.11
N PHE A 791 61.66 -20.51 51.09
CA PHE A 791 60.25 -20.79 51.35
C PHE A 791 59.40 -19.55 51.70
N GLU A 792 59.94 -18.54 52.39
CA GLU A 792 59.20 -17.30 52.70
C GLU A 792 58.91 -16.45 51.45
N ASN A 793 59.89 -16.34 50.55
CA ASN A 793 59.71 -15.63 49.26
C ASN A 793 58.78 -16.42 48.33
N ALA A 794 58.83 -17.76 48.40
CA ALA A 794 57.91 -18.62 47.69
C ALA A 794 56.49 -18.49 48.22
N VAL A 795 56.27 -18.42 49.55
CA VAL A 795 54.94 -18.18 50.15
C VAL A 795 54.37 -16.84 49.72
N LYS A 796 55.14 -15.74 49.78
CA LYS A 796 54.67 -14.43 49.29
C LYS A 796 54.32 -14.44 47.80
N ALA A 797 55.06 -15.21 47.01
CA ALA A 797 54.76 -15.37 45.58
C ALA A 797 53.55 -16.30 45.34
N TYR A 798 53.36 -17.37 46.13
CA TYR A 798 52.21 -18.27 46.08
C TYR A 798 50.92 -17.61 46.58
N GLU A 799 51.01 -16.77 47.61
CA GLU A 799 49.93 -15.93 48.12
C GLU A 799 49.45 -14.95 47.03
N LYS A 800 50.38 -14.24 46.40
CA LYS A 800 50.07 -13.38 45.24
C LYS A 800 49.55 -14.17 44.04
N ALA A 801 50.02 -15.41 43.86
CA ALA A 801 49.55 -16.31 42.81
C ALA A 801 48.20 -16.99 43.12
N ARG A 802 47.66 -16.84 44.34
CA ARG A 802 46.44 -17.51 44.82
C ARG A 802 46.49 -19.03 44.77
N ASP A 803 47.68 -19.62 44.86
CA ASP A 803 47.85 -21.07 45.03
C ASP A 803 47.84 -21.39 46.53
N TYR A 804 46.61 -21.35 47.06
CA TYR A 804 46.34 -21.54 48.47
C TYR A 804 46.57 -22.98 48.90
N ASP A 805 46.49 -23.97 48.02
CA ASP A 805 46.72 -25.38 48.36
C ASP A 805 48.22 -25.63 48.62
N SER A 806 49.10 -25.07 47.78
CA SER A 806 50.56 -25.07 48.03
C SER A 806 50.91 -24.27 49.29
N MET A 807 50.19 -23.18 49.56
CA MET A 807 50.34 -22.36 50.76
C MET A 807 49.88 -23.10 52.03
N ILE A 808 48.71 -23.74 52.01
CA ILE A 808 48.17 -24.59 53.10
C ILE A 808 49.12 -25.77 53.34
N ARG A 809 49.68 -26.38 52.29
CA ARG A 809 50.70 -27.43 52.39
C ARG A 809 51.98 -26.92 53.06
N LEU A 810 52.47 -25.75 52.66
CA LEU A 810 53.65 -25.13 53.26
C LEU A 810 53.37 -24.72 54.73
N HIS A 811 52.18 -24.20 55.05
CA HIS A 811 51.78 -23.83 56.40
C HIS A 811 51.55 -25.01 57.34
N LEU A 812 50.97 -26.12 56.86
CA LEU A 812 50.72 -27.32 57.66
C LEU A 812 51.98 -28.18 57.84
N ASN A 813 52.87 -28.27 56.83
CA ASN A 813 54.01 -29.20 56.87
C ASN A 813 55.36 -28.55 57.19
N HIS A 814 55.61 -27.30 56.77
CA HIS A 814 56.93 -26.67 56.86
C HIS A 814 56.97 -25.45 57.80
N LEU A 815 55.88 -24.70 57.91
CA LEU A 815 55.80 -23.47 58.73
C LEU A 815 54.95 -23.63 60.01
N ASN A 816 54.29 -24.77 60.19
CA ASN A 816 53.59 -25.19 61.43
C ASN A 816 52.49 -24.23 61.97
N ASN A 817 51.70 -23.61 61.09
CA ASN A 817 50.64 -22.65 61.44
C ASN A 817 49.22 -23.15 61.01
N PRO A 818 48.51 -23.92 61.85
CA PRO A 818 47.22 -24.52 61.47
C PRO A 818 46.03 -23.54 61.48
N GLU A 819 46.07 -22.48 62.28
CA GLU A 819 45.00 -21.48 62.37
C GLU A 819 44.82 -20.73 61.04
N VAL A 820 45.94 -20.28 60.47
CA VAL A 820 45.99 -19.63 59.15
C VAL A 820 45.51 -20.58 58.05
N ALA A 821 45.82 -21.88 58.15
CA ALA A 821 45.33 -22.87 57.18
C ALA A 821 43.81 -23.08 57.24
N VAL A 822 43.19 -23.01 58.43
CA VAL A 822 41.73 -23.13 58.60
C VAL A 822 41.02 -21.89 58.06
N GLU A 823 41.55 -20.70 58.33
CA GLU A 823 41.03 -19.43 57.81
C GLU A 823 41.08 -19.41 56.28
N ILE A 824 42.23 -19.78 55.69
CA ILE A 824 42.38 -19.87 54.23
C ILE A 824 41.38 -20.89 53.65
N VAL A 825 41.14 -22.04 54.28
CA VAL A 825 40.17 -23.03 53.78
C VAL A 825 38.72 -22.55 53.89
N GLN A 826 38.35 -21.83 54.93
CA GLN A 826 37.01 -21.25 55.08
C GLN A 826 36.74 -20.15 54.06
N GLU A 827 37.76 -19.33 53.77
CA GLU A 827 37.67 -18.29 52.74
C GLU A 827 37.69 -18.85 51.31
N THR A 828 38.56 -19.83 51.03
CA THR A 828 38.77 -20.36 49.68
C THR A 828 37.82 -21.49 49.31
N LYS A 829 37.21 -22.16 50.31
CA LYS A 829 36.39 -23.38 50.14
C LYS A 829 37.08 -24.46 49.30
N SER A 830 38.41 -24.54 49.35
CA SER A 830 39.19 -25.55 48.63
C SER A 830 38.86 -26.97 49.13
N VAL A 831 38.60 -27.89 48.20
CA VAL A 831 38.25 -29.30 48.51
C VAL A 831 39.47 -30.06 49.06
N GLU A 832 40.64 -29.88 48.46
CA GLU A 832 41.88 -30.53 48.90
C GLU A 832 42.38 -29.92 50.22
N GLY A 833 42.29 -28.59 50.36
CA GLY A 833 42.53 -27.89 51.62
C GLY A 833 41.59 -28.35 52.74
N ALA A 834 40.28 -28.44 52.47
CA ALA A 834 39.29 -28.93 53.43
C ALA A 834 39.50 -30.39 53.84
N LYS A 835 40.01 -31.23 52.94
CA LYS A 835 40.38 -32.61 53.26
C LYS A 835 41.61 -32.69 54.17
N LEU A 836 42.64 -31.89 53.89
CA LEU A 836 43.83 -31.78 54.75
C LEU A 836 43.46 -31.28 56.16
N VAL A 837 42.55 -30.30 56.23
CA VAL A 837 42.02 -29.76 57.48
C VAL A 837 41.08 -30.75 58.19
N ALA A 838 40.22 -31.48 57.47
CA ALA A 838 39.35 -32.51 58.04
C ALA A 838 40.15 -33.69 58.63
N MET A 839 41.21 -34.12 57.96
CA MET A 839 42.14 -35.14 58.49
C MET A 839 42.87 -34.65 59.73
N PHE A 840 43.17 -33.36 59.81
CA PHE A 840 43.76 -32.74 61.00
C PHE A 840 42.75 -32.72 62.17
N PHE A 841 41.50 -32.32 61.96
CA PHE A 841 40.47 -32.32 63.00
C PHE A 841 40.02 -33.72 63.44
N GLN A 842 40.05 -34.72 62.54
CA GLN A 842 39.87 -36.13 62.92
C GLN A 842 40.95 -36.61 63.88
N LYS A 843 42.22 -36.21 63.68
CA LYS A 843 43.32 -36.52 64.62
C LYS A 843 43.14 -35.83 65.98
N LEU A 844 42.41 -34.71 66.03
CA LEU A 844 42.11 -33.94 67.23
C LEU A 844 40.80 -34.34 67.93
N ASN A 845 40.05 -35.32 67.41
CA ASN A 845 38.81 -35.85 67.98
C ASN A 845 37.60 -34.87 68.02
N ASP A 846 37.61 -33.78 67.23
CA ASP A 846 36.45 -32.88 67.07
C ASP A 846 35.55 -33.34 65.90
N MET A 847 34.56 -34.17 66.23
CA MET A 847 33.66 -34.78 65.25
C MET A 847 32.68 -33.80 64.62
N SER A 848 32.32 -32.71 65.32
CA SER A 848 31.35 -31.73 64.81
C SER A 848 31.95 -30.86 63.71
N SER A 849 33.20 -30.43 63.88
CA SER A 849 33.94 -29.69 62.85
C SER A 849 34.40 -30.62 61.73
N ALA A 850 34.78 -31.86 62.04
CA ALA A 850 35.11 -32.87 61.04
C ALA A 850 33.94 -33.17 60.09
N ILE A 851 32.70 -33.34 60.58
CA ILE A 851 31.52 -33.53 59.69
C ILE A 851 31.35 -32.32 58.76
N LYS A 852 31.46 -31.10 59.28
CA LYS A 852 31.33 -29.88 58.47
C LYS A 852 32.38 -29.79 57.36
N PHE A 853 33.66 -29.99 57.69
CA PHE A 853 34.74 -29.94 56.69
C PHE A 853 34.76 -31.15 55.74
N LEU A 854 34.29 -32.33 56.18
CA LEU A 854 34.11 -33.50 55.32
C LEU A 854 33.00 -33.27 54.28
N VAL A 855 31.88 -32.68 54.71
CA VAL A 855 30.79 -32.29 53.80
C VAL A 855 31.26 -31.20 52.83
N LEU A 856 32.01 -30.20 53.30
CA LEU A 856 32.65 -29.19 52.44
C LEU A 856 33.67 -29.79 51.46
N SER A 857 34.38 -30.86 51.85
CA SER A 857 35.30 -31.60 50.98
C SER A 857 34.62 -32.58 50.01
N LYS A 858 33.29 -32.60 49.94
CA LYS A 858 32.47 -33.50 49.10
C LYS A 858 32.65 -35.00 49.41
N CYS A 859 33.20 -35.36 50.58
CA CYS A 859 33.28 -36.73 51.09
C CYS A 859 32.02 -37.08 51.89
N ILE A 860 30.90 -37.22 51.17
CA ILE A 860 29.54 -37.35 51.73
C ILE A 860 29.34 -38.69 52.46
N ASP A 861 29.87 -39.79 51.91
CA ASP A 861 29.73 -41.13 52.51
C ASP A 861 30.42 -41.24 53.88
N ASP A 862 31.65 -40.71 53.97
CA ASP A 862 32.41 -40.66 55.23
C ASP A 862 31.72 -39.77 56.26
N ALA A 863 31.14 -38.65 55.83
CA ALA A 863 30.37 -37.75 56.68
C ALA A 863 29.05 -38.39 57.17
N PHE A 864 28.38 -39.18 56.32
CA PHE A 864 27.16 -39.91 56.67
C PHE A 864 27.41 -41.01 57.70
N GLU A 865 28.47 -41.82 57.52
CA GLU A 865 28.85 -42.85 58.49
C GLU A 865 29.20 -42.22 59.85
N LEU A 866 29.94 -41.11 59.83
CA LEU A 866 30.35 -40.39 61.03
C LEU A 866 29.16 -39.73 61.74
N ALA A 867 28.16 -39.24 60.99
CA ALA A 867 26.91 -38.69 61.53
C ALA A 867 25.99 -39.77 62.11
N LYS A 868 25.88 -40.94 61.44
CA LYS A 868 25.08 -42.09 61.87
C LYS A 868 25.62 -42.71 63.16
N LYS A 869 26.95 -42.85 63.30
CA LYS A 869 27.60 -43.38 64.52
C LYS A 869 27.38 -42.47 65.74
N ASN A 870 27.24 -41.17 65.53
CA ASN A 870 27.16 -40.16 66.60
C ASN A 870 25.73 -39.62 66.84
N GLY A 871 24.70 -40.13 66.15
CA GLY A 871 23.31 -39.69 66.31
C GLY A 871 23.04 -38.24 65.86
N LYS A 872 23.90 -37.67 64.99
CA LYS A 872 23.81 -36.27 64.52
C LYS A 872 23.34 -36.20 63.06
N LEU A 873 22.34 -37.00 62.70
CA LEU A 873 21.78 -37.09 61.34
C LEU A 873 20.97 -35.84 60.94
N GLU A 874 20.35 -35.15 61.90
CA GLU A 874 19.68 -33.86 61.67
C GLU A 874 20.68 -32.76 61.29
N LEU A 875 21.77 -32.62 62.05
CA LEU A 875 22.88 -31.70 61.75
C LEU A 875 23.49 -32.00 60.37
N TYR A 876 23.62 -33.27 60.01
CA TYR A 876 24.10 -33.69 58.69
C TYR A 876 23.12 -33.29 57.57
N GLY A 877 21.81 -33.49 57.76
CA GLY A 877 20.77 -33.06 56.83
C GLY A 877 20.70 -31.54 56.64
N GLU A 878 20.84 -30.77 57.72
CA GLU A 878 20.90 -29.30 57.67
C GLU A 878 22.17 -28.79 57.00
N VAL A 879 23.33 -29.40 57.31
CA VAL A 879 24.60 -29.02 56.67
C VAL A 879 24.58 -29.40 55.19
N LEU A 880 23.96 -30.51 54.79
CA LEU A 880 23.71 -30.84 53.38
C LEU A 880 22.83 -29.80 52.68
N LEU A 881 21.73 -29.39 53.32
CA LEU A 881 20.79 -28.40 52.78
C LEU A 881 21.41 -27.01 52.63
N ASN A 882 22.31 -26.62 53.55
CA ASN A 882 22.93 -25.30 53.56
C ASN A 882 24.25 -25.22 52.76
N SER A 883 24.93 -26.36 52.53
CA SER A 883 26.25 -26.39 51.88
C SER A 883 26.18 -26.61 50.37
N PHE A 884 25.11 -27.23 49.86
CA PHE A 884 24.96 -27.58 48.44
C PHE A 884 23.82 -26.80 47.78
N THR A 885 23.98 -26.50 46.49
CA THR A 885 22.93 -25.93 45.62
C THR A 885 22.01 -27.03 45.08
N GLU A 886 20.81 -26.69 44.57
CA GLU A 886 19.81 -27.67 44.09
C GLU A 886 20.35 -28.68 43.05
N ASP A 887 21.36 -28.29 42.27
CA ASP A 887 21.99 -29.12 41.23
C ASP A 887 23.06 -30.10 41.77
N GLU A 888 23.63 -29.83 42.95
CA GLU A 888 24.66 -30.69 43.57
C GLU A 888 24.07 -31.74 44.52
N MET A 889 22.78 -31.64 44.83
CA MET A 889 22.05 -32.53 45.73
C MET A 889 21.67 -33.86 45.09
N LYS A 890 22.23 -34.97 45.57
CA LYS A 890 21.84 -36.31 45.11
C LYS A 890 20.56 -36.79 45.82
N PRO A 891 19.51 -37.18 45.10
CA PRO A 891 18.25 -37.65 45.69
C PRO A 891 18.40 -38.88 46.61
N LYS A 892 19.42 -39.73 46.34
CA LYS A 892 19.71 -40.93 47.13
C LYS A 892 20.16 -40.61 48.57
N ASP A 893 20.86 -39.50 48.76
CA ASP A 893 21.41 -39.12 50.06
C ASP A 893 20.28 -38.70 51.01
N PHE A 894 19.26 -38.02 50.48
CA PHE A 894 18.04 -37.67 51.20
C PHE A 894 17.10 -38.86 51.42
N ALA A 895 17.06 -39.83 50.50
CA ALA A 895 16.26 -41.06 50.67
C ALA A 895 16.72 -41.90 51.87
N ASN A 896 18.04 -42.00 52.08
CA ASN A 896 18.61 -42.72 53.25
C ASN A 896 18.25 -42.04 54.58
N ILE A 897 18.22 -40.70 54.59
CA ILE A 897 17.79 -39.91 55.75
C ILE A 897 16.27 -40.08 55.97
N ALA A 898 15.48 -40.03 54.89
CA ALA A 898 14.02 -40.17 54.96
C ALA A 898 13.58 -41.55 55.48
N GLN A 899 14.27 -42.62 55.04
CA GLN A 899 14.01 -43.99 55.49
C GLN A 899 14.41 -44.21 56.96
N TYR A 900 15.43 -43.50 57.47
CA TYR A 900 15.78 -43.49 58.88
C TYR A 900 14.64 -42.89 59.73
N PHE A 901 14.14 -41.71 59.35
CA PHE A 901 13.03 -41.06 60.06
C PHE A 901 11.68 -41.77 59.89
N GLU A 902 11.49 -42.53 58.81
CA GLU A 902 10.35 -43.44 58.64
C GLU A 902 10.37 -44.56 59.70
N ASN A 903 11.54 -45.12 60.01
CA ASN A 903 11.70 -46.11 61.07
C ASN A 903 11.50 -45.50 62.48
N GLU A 904 11.87 -44.24 62.69
CA GLU A 904 11.65 -43.50 63.94
C GLU A 904 10.21 -42.99 64.14
N ARG A 905 9.32 -43.19 63.15
CA ARG A 905 7.91 -42.75 63.13
C ARG A 905 7.70 -41.22 63.11
N ASP A 906 8.72 -40.40 62.80
CA ASP A 906 8.51 -38.97 62.55
C ASP A 906 8.04 -38.74 61.11
N SER A 907 6.71 -38.70 60.95
CA SER A 907 6.07 -38.55 59.64
C SER A 907 6.32 -37.18 59.00
N PHE A 908 6.65 -36.14 59.78
CA PHE A 908 6.92 -34.81 59.24
C PHE A 908 8.34 -34.73 58.66
N LEU A 909 9.36 -35.13 59.43
CA LEU A 909 10.75 -35.15 58.95
C LEU A 909 10.93 -36.15 57.81
N SER A 910 10.30 -37.33 57.92
CA SER A 910 10.27 -38.29 56.81
C SER A 910 9.64 -37.69 55.56
N GLY A 911 8.49 -37.01 55.68
CA GLY A 911 7.86 -36.29 54.56
C GLY A 911 8.73 -35.20 53.94
N LYS A 912 9.44 -34.41 54.76
CA LYS A 912 10.36 -33.35 54.32
C LYS A 912 11.56 -33.90 53.55
N TYR A 913 12.20 -34.96 54.04
CA TYR A 913 13.35 -35.56 53.37
C TYR A 913 12.94 -36.38 52.13
N TRP A 914 11.76 -37.01 52.12
CA TRP A 914 11.20 -37.65 50.91
C TRP A 914 10.88 -36.62 49.81
N PHE A 915 10.48 -35.40 50.17
CA PHE A 915 10.32 -34.29 49.23
C PHE A 915 11.65 -33.90 48.58
N HIS A 916 12.71 -33.70 49.38
CA HIS A 916 14.06 -33.42 48.84
C HIS A 916 14.66 -34.61 48.07
N ALA A 917 14.23 -35.85 48.36
CA ALA A 917 14.56 -37.05 47.60
C ALA A 917 13.77 -37.20 46.27
N LYS A 918 12.90 -36.25 45.93
CA LYS A 918 12.04 -36.24 44.73
C LYS A 918 11.04 -37.41 44.63
N GLU A 919 10.76 -38.11 45.74
CA GLU A 919 9.68 -39.11 45.81
C GLU A 919 8.38 -38.49 46.33
N TYR A 920 7.72 -37.72 45.47
CA TYR A 920 6.57 -36.89 45.83
C TYR A 920 5.34 -37.66 46.33
N GLN A 921 5.12 -38.90 45.87
CA GLN A 921 3.99 -39.72 46.32
C GLN A 921 4.12 -40.18 47.78
N LYS A 922 5.32 -40.62 48.18
CA LYS A 922 5.59 -40.99 49.58
C LYS A 922 5.60 -39.76 50.47
N ALA A 923 6.23 -38.68 50.02
CA ALA A 923 6.24 -37.39 50.71
C ALA A 923 4.80 -36.94 51.00
N MET A 924 3.92 -36.93 50.00
CA MET A 924 2.52 -36.53 50.15
C MET A 924 1.77 -37.40 51.16
N LYS A 925 1.96 -38.73 51.11
CA LYS A 925 1.32 -39.66 52.06
C LYS A 925 1.72 -39.36 53.51
N HIS A 926 3.02 -39.19 53.76
CA HIS A 926 3.55 -38.91 55.10
C HIS A 926 3.18 -37.51 55.61
N LEU A 927 3.17 -36.51 54.72
CA LEU A 927 2.75 -35.14 55.05
C LEU A 927 1.25 -35.05 55.35
N LEU A 928 0.39 -35.77 54.62
CA LEU A 928 -1.05 -35.82 54.93
C LEU A 928 -1.33 -36.56 56.25
N THR A 929 -0.56 -37.60 56.57
CA THR A 929 -0.65 -38.22 57.91
C THR A 929 -0.16 -37.31 59.03
N ALA A 930 0.87 -36.48 58.76
CA ALA A 930 1.34 -35.48 59.71
C ALA A 930 0.35 -34.32 59.85
N ALA A 931 -0.34 -33.92 58.77
CA ALA A 931 -1.37 -32.87 58.79
C ALA A 931 -2.61 -33.27 59.60
N LYS A 932 -2.93 -34.57 59.68
CA LYS A 932 -3.98 -35.11 60.56
C LYS A 932 -3.61 -35.05 62.04
N SER A 933 -2.32 -34.85 62.37
CA SER A 933 -1.86 -34.66 63.74
C SER A 933 -1.78 -33.16 64.06
N ASN A 934 -2.61 -32.68 65.00
CA ASN A 934 -2.80 -31.25 65.29
C ASN A 934 -1.52 -30.46 65.67
N SER A 935 -0.38 -31.11 65.96
CA SER A 935 0.83 -30.42 66.44
C SER A 935 1.68 -29.77 65.33
N LYS A 936 1.65 -30.30 64.09
CA LYS A 936 2.45 -29.80 62.95
C LYS A 936 1.61 -29.53 61.69
N GLU A 937 0.30 -29.30 61.85
CA GLU A 937 -0.67 -29.17 60.75
C GLU A 937 -0.29 -28.07 59.73
N LYS A 938 0.03 -26.86 60.18
CA LYS A 938 0.34 -25.72 59.30
C LYS A 938 1.62 -25.93 58.48
N GLU A 939 2.66 -26.49 59.10
CA GLU A 939 3.94 -26.77 58.45
C GLU A 939 3.81 -27.93 57.47
N ALA A 940 3.09 -28.99 57.85
CA ALA A 940 2.84 -30.14 56.99
C ALA A 940 2.03 -29.76 55.73
N ILE A 941 0.99 -28.92 55.86
CA ILE A 941 0.19 -28.44 54.73
C ILE A 941 1.02 -27.52 53.81
N THR A 942 1.88 -26.67 54.37
CA THR A 942 2.75 -25.80 53.57
C THR A 942 3.73 -26.62 52.73
N VAL A 943 4.41 -27.59 53.33
CA VAL A 943 5.33 -28.49 52.61
C VAL A 943 4.56 -29.37 51.61
N ALA A 944 3.31 -29.77 51.91
CA ALA A 944 2.47 -30.50 50.96
C ALA A 944 2.10 -29.64 49.73
N ILE A 945 1.84 -28.35 49.90
CA ILE A 945 1.63 -27.42 48.78
C ILE A 945 2.89 -27.34 47.91
N ASP A 946 4.07 -27.25 48.54
CA ASP A 946 5.35 -27.19 47.83
C ASP A 946 5.66 -28.51 47.07
N VAL A 947 5.24 -29.67 47.62
CA VAL A 947 5.28 -30.98 46.94
C VAL A 947 4.41 -30.98 45.68
N VAL A 948 3.17 -30.46 45.75
CA VAL A 948 2.29 -30.38 44.57
C VAL A 948 2.85 -29.40 43.53
N ALA A 949 3.39 -28.27 43.98
CA ALA A 949 4.00 -27.26 43.11
C ALA A 949 5.21 -27.83 42.36
N SER A 950 6.07 -28.58 43.06
CA SER A 950 7.30 -29.16 42.49
C SER A 950 7.06 -30.42 41.65
N SER A 951 6.05 -31.23 41.98
CA SER A 951 5.75 -32.49 41.28
C SER A 951 5.05 -32.30 39.93
N LYS A 952 4.31 -31.19 39.74
CA LYS A 952 3.44 -30.93 38.57
C LYS A 952 2.39 -32.03 38.30
N ASP A 953 2.20 -32.98 39.22
CA ASP A 953 1.29 -34.12 39.06
C ASP A 953 -0.16 -33.71 39.42
N GLN A 954 -1.08 -33.88 38.46
CA GLN A 954 -2.48 -33.54 38.62
C GLN A 954 -3.18 -34.41 39.67
N SER A 955 -2.74 -35.66 39.85
CA SER A 955 -3.35 -36.61 40.79
C SER A 955 -3.11 -36.22 42.25
N LEU A 956 -1.86 -35.85 42.58
CA LEU A 956 -1.48 -35.36 43.90
C LEU A 956 -2.16 -34.03 44.22
N ALA A 957 -2.33 -33.16 43.23
CA ALA A 957 -3.07 -31.93 43.39
C ALA A 957 -4.54 -32.16 43.73
N GLN A 958 -5.19 -33.13 43.08
CA GLN A 958 -6.59 -33.46 43.35
C GLN A 958 -6.76 -34.03 44.76
N ILE A 959 -5.86 -34.93 45.19
CA ILE A 959 -5.84 -35.46 46.57
C ILE A 959 -5.69 -34.33 47.60
N LEU A 960 -4.82 -33.34 47.33
CA LEU A 960 -4.65 -32.20 48.23
C LEU A 960 -5.86 -31.25 48.20
N ILE A 961 -6.50 -31.05 47.05
CA ILE A 961 -7.72 -30.23 46.93
C ILE A 961 -8.88 -30.87 47.69
N GLU A 962 -9.10 -32.18 47.55
CA GLU A 962 -10.10 -32.95 48.31
C GLU A 962 -9.85 -32.86 49.83
N PHE A 963 -8.58 -32.81 50.25
CA PHE A 963 -8.20 -32.56 51.64
C PHE A 963 -8.46 -31.12 52.09
N LEU A 964 -8.21 -30.11 51.25
CA LEU A 964 -8.44 -28.70 51.62
C LEU A 964 -9.93 -28.32 51.62
N ILE A 965 -10.74 -28.91 50.73
CA ILE A 965 -12.20 -28.68 50.65
C ILE A 965 -12.94 -29.43 51.76
N GLY A 966 -12.32 -30.44 52.37
CA GLY A 966 -12.90 -31.20 53.47
C GLY A 966 -13.62 -32.49 53.05
N ASP A 967 -13.48 -32.93 51.80
CA ASP A 967 -14.13 -34.15 51.30
C ASP A 967 -13.51 -35.43 51.92
N SER A 968 -12.25 -35.35 52.38
CA SER A 968 -11.52 -36.49 52.95
C SER A 968 -11.47 -36.53 54.49
N ASP A 969 -11.61 -35.39 55.17
CA ASP A 969 -11.53 -35.24 56.63
C ASP A 969 -12.76 -34.56 57.26
N GLY A 970 -13.74 -34.13 56.44
CA GLY A 970 -15.05 -33.62 56.87
C GLY A 970 -15.07 -32.13 57.27
N PHE A 971 -13.93 -31.43 57.23
CA PHE A 971 -13.83 -30.03 57.63
C PHE A 971 -13.09 -29.21 56.55
N PRO A 972 -13.75 -28.23 55.89
CA PRO A 972 -13.06 -27.35 54.96
C PRO A 972 -11.97 -26.55 55.70
N LYS A 973 -10.77 -26.54 55.12
CA LYS A 973 -9.63 -25.77 55.62
C LYS A 973 -9.71 -24.31 55.14
N ASP A 974 -8.88 -23.45 55.72
CA ASP A 974 -8.84 -22.03 55.39
C ASP A 974 -8.65 -21.81 53.86
N PRO A 975 -9.53 -21.05 53.18
CA PRO A 975 -9.43 -20.75 51.75
C PRO A 975 -8.07 -20.18 51.32
N LYS A 976 -7.29 -19.60 52.24
CA LYS A 976 -5.92 -19.14 52.00
C LYS A 976 -4.98 -20.26 51.52
N TYR A 977 -5.16 -21.49 51.99
CA TYR A 977 -4.35 -22.63 51.52
C TYR A 977 -4.72 -23.04 50.10
N LEU A 978 -6.01 -22.99 49.76
CA LEU A 978 -6.50 -23.27 48.41
C LEU A 978 -6.02 -22.19 47.42
N PHE A 979 -6.08 -20.92 47.83
CA PHE A 979 -5.52 -19.80 47.10
C PHE A 979 -4.01 -19.99 46.84
N ARG A 980 -3.23 -20.31 47.89
CA ARG A 980 -1.78 -20.53 47.77
C ARG A 980 -1.45 -21.73 46.87
N LEU A 981 -2.26 -22.80 46.92
CA LEU A 981 -2.10 -23.96 46.06
C LEU A 981 -2.34 -23.61 44.58
N TYR A 982 -3.46 -22.95 44.27
CA TYR A 982 -3.75 -22.54 42.89
C TYR A 982 -2.72 -21.54 42.37
N MET A 983 -2.20 -20.66 43.23
CA MET A 983 -1.14 -19.73 42.87
C MET A 983 0.17 -20.44 42.56
N ALA A 984 0.59 -21.39 43.41
CA ALA A 984 1.79 -22.20 43.18
C ALA A 984 1.69 -23.05 41.90
N ARG A 985 0.47 -23.46 41.50
CA ARG A 985 0.20 -24.18 40.25
C ARG A 985 -0.04 -23.28 39.03
N LYS A 986 0.00 -21.95 39.19
CA LYS A 986 -0.31 -20.97 38.13
C LYS A 986 -1.72 -21.13 37.54
N GLN A 987 -2.68 -21.61 38.32
CA GLN A 987 -4.09 -21.79 37.90
C GLN A 987 -4.92 -20.52 38.13
N TYR A 988 -4.53 -19.42 37.47
CA TYR A 988 -5.03 -18.07 37.75
C TYR A 988 -6.55 -17.88 37.71
N LYS A 989 -7.27 -18.66 36.87
CA LYS A 989 -8.75 -18.62 36.80
C LYS A 989 -9.43 -19.08 38.09
N GLU A 990 -8.88 -20.09 38.75
CA GLU A 990 -9.41 -20.57 40.03
C GLU A 990 -8.90 -19.68 41.18
N VAL A 991 -7.66 -19.18 41.10
CA VAL A 991 -7.13 -18.18 42.04
C VAL A 991 -8.04 -16.93 42.09
N SER A 992 -8.46 -16.40 40.94
CA SER A 992 -9.32 -15.20 40.91
C SER A 992 -10.67 -15.40 41.60
N LYS A 993 -11.25 -16.60 41.51
CA LYS A 993 -12.50 -16.93 42.21
C LYS A 993 -12.27 -17.05 43.71
N SER A 994 -11.20 -17.73 44.13
CA SER A 994 -10.83 -17.84 45.55
C SER A 994 -10.54 -16.47 46.17
N ALA A 995 -9.88 -15.58 45.44
CA ALA A 995 -9.61 -14.21 45.89
C ALA A 995 -10.89 -13.38 46.09
N LEU A 996 -11.87 -13.52 45.19
CA LEU A 996 -13.18 -12.88 45.35
C LEU A 996 -13.92 -13.40 46.58
N ILE A 997 -13.84 -14.70 46.87
CA ILE A 997 -14.45 -15.29 48.08
C ILE A 997 -13.80 -14.70 49.34
N ILE A 998 -12.47 -14.68 49.40
CA ILE A 998 -11.72 -14.10 50.53
C ILE A 998 -12.05 -12.62 50.70
N ALA A 999 -12.07 -11.84 49.62
CA ALA A 999 -12.39 -10.42 49.68
C ALA A 999 -13.83 -10.16 50.15
N ASN A 1000 -14.81 -10.95 49.70
CA ASN A 1000 -16.20 -10.85 50.17
C ASN A 1000 -16.32 -11.20 51.66
N GLU A 1001 -15.61 -12.21 52.14
CA GLU A 1001 -15.58 -12.57 53.57
C GLU A 1001 -14.99 -11.44 54.43
N GLU A 1002 -13.86 -10.87 54.01
CA GLU A 1002 -13.23 -9.72 54.67
C GLU A 1002 -14.13 -8.46 54.62
N GLN A 1003 -14.90 -8.24 53.54
CA GLN A 1003 -15.89 -7.16 53.43
C GLN A 1003 -17.04 -7.32 54.43
N ILE A 1004 -17.55 -8.54 54.62
CA ILE A 1004 -18.58 -8.84 55.61
C ILE A 1004 -18.04 -8.60 57.03
N ASN A 1005 -16.80 -9.04 57.30
CA ASN A 1005 -16.13 -8.85 58.57
C ASN A 1005 -15.74 -7.39 58.87
N GLY A 1006 -15.86 -6.48 57.89
CA GLY A 1006 -15.56 -5.05 58.04
C GLY A 1006 -14.09 -4.67 57.81
N PHE A 1007 -13.24 -5.61 57.38
CA PHE A 1007 -11.83 -5.38 57.06
C PHE A 1007 -11.64 -4.95 55.59
N TYR A 1008 -12.24 -3.81 55.22
CA TYR A 1008 -12.25 -3.31 53.84
C TYR A 1008 -10.86 -3.07 53.24
N ARG A 1009 -9.86 -2.76 54.07
CA ARG A 1009 -8.47 -2.58 53.60
C ARG A 1009 -7.82 -3.91 53.23
N ASN A 1010 -8.03 -4.96 54.02
CA ASN A 1010 -7.53 -6.30 53.69
C ASN A 1010 -8.20 -6.83 52.42
N ALA A 1011 -9.52 -6.62 52.28
CA ALA A 1011 -10.26 -6.97 51.07
C ALA A 1011 -9.71 -6.24 49.83
N HIS A 1012 -9.39 -4.95 49.97
CA HIS A 1012 -8.74 -4.17 48.92
C HIS A 1012 -7.37 -4.76 48.55
N ASP A 1013 -6.52 -5.02 49.54
CA ASP A 1013 -5.14 -5.46 49.31
C ASP A 1013 -5.08 -6.86 48.67
N VAL A 1014 -6.00 -7.77 49.03
CA VAL A 1014 -6.15 -9.08 48.37
C VAL A 1014 -6.56 -8.93 46.90
N LEU A 1015 -7.57 -8.11 46.60
CA LEU A 1015 -8.02 -7.89 45.22
C LEU A 1015 -6.96 -7.14 44.38
N PHE A 1016 -6.24 -6.22 45.00
CA PHE A 1016 -5.17 -5.45 44.37
C PHE A 1016 -3.97 -6.33 44.02
N ALA A 1017 -3.50 -7.17 44.96
CA ALA A 1017 -2.42 -8.11 44.69
C ALA A 1017 -2.76 -9.04 43.52
N MET A 1018 -3.99 -9.58 43.51
CA MET A 1018 -4.46 -10.40 42.39
C MET A 1018 -4.59 -9.64 41.07
N TYR A 1019 -5.03 -8.38 41.11
CA TYR A 1019 -5.06 -7.53 39.94
C TYR A 1019 -3.67 -7.38 39.33
N GLN A 1020 -2.65 -7.12 40.15
CA GLN A 1020 -1.27 -6.99 39.68
C GLN A 1020 -0.74 -8.31 39.11
N GLU A 1021 -1.01 -9.44 39.75
CA GLU A 1021 -0.57 -10.75 39.25
C GLU A 1021 -1.22 -11.12 37.91
N LEU A 1022 -2.52 -10.87 37.74
CA LEU A 1022 -3.20 -11.09 36.46
C LEU A 1022 -2.65 -10.18 35.36
N LYS A 1023 -2.38 -8.91 35.69
CA LYS A 1023 -1.78 -7.95 34.75
C LYS A 1023 -0.36 -8.37 34.33
N GLN A 1024 0.50 -8.74 35.29
CA GLN A 1024 1.87 -9.21 35.02
C GLN A 1024 1.90 -10.47 34.15
N ASN A 1025 0.90 -11.36 34.28
CA ASN A 1025 0.79 -12.56 33.47
C ASN A 1025 -0.04 -12.36 32.18
N SER A 1026 -0.45 -11.13 31.85
CA SER A 1026 -1.26 -10.78 30.66
C SER A 1026 -2.58 -11.57 30.57
N ILE A 1027 -3.27 -11.75 31.71
CA ILE A 1027 -4.55 -12.48 31.80
C ILE A 1027 -5.71 -11.50 31.96
N THR A 1028 -6.78 -11.75 31.22
CA THR A 1028 -8.03 -10.96 31.24
C THR A 1028 -8.59 -10.85 32.66
N ILE A 1029 -8.83 -9.62 33.11
CA ILE A 1029 -9.23 -9.35 34.49
C ILE A 1029 -10.76 -9.50 34.62
N PRO A 1030 -11.27 -10.31 35.56
CA PRO A 1030 -12.71 -10.45 35.75
C PRO A 1030 -13.37 -9.12 36.13
N LEU A 1031 -14.47 -8.78 35.44
CA LEU A 1031 -15.19 -7.52 35.65
C LEU A 1031 -15.65 -7.34 37.11
N GLU A 1032 -16.12 -8.40 37.76
CA GLU A 1032 -16.53 -8.37 39.17
C GLU A 1032 -15.37 -8.01 40.12
N MET A 1033 -14.16 -8.45 39.80
CA MET A 1033 -12.96 -8.12 40.57
C MET A 1033 -12.62 -6.64 40.44
N TYR A 1034 -12.67 -6.13 39.21
CA TYR A 1034 -12.41 -4.73 38.90
C TYR A 1034 -13.42 -3.79 39.56
N THR A 1035 -14.72 -4.12 39.51
CA THR A 1035 -15.78 -3.31 40.14
C THR A 1035 -15.71 -3.32 41.67
N ASN A 1036 -15.44 -4.48 42.28
CA ASN A 1036 -15.28 -4.58 43.74
C ASN A 1036 -14.03 -3.83 44.23
N LEU A 1037 -12.91 -3.93 43.51
CA LEU A 1037 -11.68 -3.18 43.81
C LEU A 1037 -11.94 -1.67 43.74
N LEU A 1038 -12.58 -1.21 42.68
CA LEU A 1038 -12.96 0.20 42.50
C LEU A 1038 -13.88 0.71 43.61
N LEU A 1039 -14.88 -0.07 44.05
CA LEU A 1039 -15.79 0.32 45.13
C LEU A 1039 -15.06 0.44 46.48
N LEU A 1040 -14.23 -0.55 46.82
CA LEU A 1040 -13.39 -0.52 48.02
C LEU A 1040 -12.40 0.64 47.99
N TYR A 1041 -11.78 0.87 46.83
CA TYR A 1041 -10.86 1.96 46.63
C TYR A 1041 -11.54 3.34 46.77
N SER A 1042 -12.73 3.50 46.18
CA SER A 1042 -13.54 4.72 46.32
C SER A 1042 -13.82 5.03 47.79
N TYR A 1043 -14.08 4.02 48.62
CA TYR A 1043 -14.28 4.19 50.06
C TYR A 1043 -12.99 4.63 50.80
N ILE A 1044 -11.83 4.09 50.44
CA ILE A 1044 -10.53 4.47 51.03
C ILE A 1044 -10.16 5.91 50.64
N LEU A 1045 -10.38 6.29 49.37
CA LEU A 1045 -10.01 7.59 48.81
C LEU A 1045 -10.79 8.76 49.42
N VAL A 1046 -12.02 8.54 49.90
CA VAL A 1046 -12.83 9.56 50.59
C VAL A 1046 -12.06 10.19 51.76
N ARG A 1047 -11.36 9.38 52.55
CA ARG A 1047 -10.61 9.88 53.72
C ARG A 1047 -9.50 10.85 53.30
N LEU A 1048 -8.93 10.68 52.11
CA LEU A 1048 -7.88 11.53 51.56
C LEU A 1048 -8.45 12.91 51.16
N HIS A 1049 -9.53 12.95 50.38
CA HIS A 1049 -10.13 14.21 49.93
C HIS A 1049 -10.76 15.01 51.08
N VAL A 1050 -11.40 14.34 52.04
CA VAL A 1050 -11.96 15.00 53.23
C VAL A 1050 -10.88 15.66 54.09
N LYS A 1051 -9.69 15.04 54.21
CA LYS A 1051 -8.54 15.65 54.89
C LYS A 1051 -7.95 16.83 54.13
N SER A 1052 -8.00 16.78 52.79
CA SER A 1052 -7.47 17.82 51.90
C SER A 1052 -8.43 19.02 51.73
N GLY A 1053 -9.63 18.97 52.33
CA GLY A 1053 -10.63 20.03 52.27
C GLY A 1053 -11.53 20.02 51.02
N ASP A 1054 -11.34 19.05 50.12
CA ASP A 1054 -12.16 18.91 48.91
C ASP A 1054 -13.43 18.08 49.20
N HIS A 1055 -14.42 18.77 49.77
CA HIS A 1055 -15.71 18.18 50.14
C HIS A 1055 -16.53 17.73 48.93
N MET A 1056 -16.32 18.30 47.74
CA MET A 1056 -17.08 17.96 46.53
C MET A 1056 -16.64 16.60 45.96
N LYS A 1057 -15.34 16.38 45.77
CA LYS A 1057 -14.81 15.06 45.35
C LYS A 1057 -15.16 13.98 46.36
N GLY A 1058 -14.99 14.28 47.66
CA GLY A 1058 -15.37 13.37 48.75
C GLY A 1058 -16.85 13.00 48.75
N ALA A 1059 -17.75 13.96 48.56
CA ALA A 1059 -19.19 13.73 48.50
C ALA A 1059 -19.61 12.85 47.31
N ARG A 1060 -19.08 13.10 46.11
CA ARG A 1060 -19.39 12.30 44.91
C ARG A 1060 -18.94 10.83 45.04
N LEU A 1061 -17.75 10.58 45.59
CA LEU A 1061 -17.27 9.23 45.91
C LEU A 1061 -18.16 8.53 46.95
N LEU A 1062 -18.58 9.26 47.99
CA LEU A 1062 -19.48 8.73 49.02
C LEU A 1062 -20.88 8.39 48.48
N ILE A 1063 -21.40 9.16 47.52
CA ILE A 1063 -22.67 8.84 46.85
C ILE A 1063 -22.55 7.50 46.10
N LYS A 1064 -21.44 7.27 45.39
CA LYS A 1064 -21.18 6.01 44.69
C LYS A 1064 -21.09 4.81 45.63
N VAL A 1065 -20.43 4.97 46.78
CA VAL A 1065 -20.36 3.93 47.83
C VAL A 1065 -21.73 3.71 48.48
N ALA A 1066 -22.47 4.79 48.78
CA ALA A 1066 -23.79 4.71 49.40
C ALA A 1066 -24.86 4.07 48.50
N ASN A 1067 -24.77 4.23 47.17
CA ASN A 1067 -25.61 3.52 46.23
C ASN A 1067 -25.35 1.99 46.24
N ASN A 1068 -24.17 1.54 46.67
CA ASN A 1068 -23.75 0.14 46.76
C ASN A 1068 -23.58 -0.33 48.22
N ILE A 1069 -24.40 0.18 49.12
CA ILE A 1069 -24.24 0.00 50.58
C ILE A 1069 -24.33 -1.47 51.05
N SER A 1070 -24.97 -2.35 50.28
CA SER A 1070 -25.08 -3.78 50.57
C SER A 1070 -23.72 -4.50 50.66
N LYS A 1071 -22.69 -3.96 49.98
CA LYS A 1071 -21.31 -4.47 50.02
C LYS A 1071 -20.53 -4.02 51.28
N PHE A 1072 -21.12 -3.16 52.11
CA PHE A 1072 -20.49 -2.60 53.32
C PHE A 1072 -21.37 -2.80 54.58
N PRO A 1073 -21.74 -4.05 54.94
CA PRO A 1073 -22.74 -4.34 55.96
C PRO A 1073 -22.37 -3.82 57.37
N SER A 1074 -21.08 -3.87 57.71
CA SER A 1074 -20.58 -3.41 59.02
C SER A 1074 -20.50 -1.88 59.13
N HIS A 1075 -20.38 -1.16 58.01
CA HIS A 1075 -20.18 0.30 57.97
C HIS A 1075 -21.38 1.09 57.38
N ILE A 1076 -22.57 0.49 57.29
CA ILE A 1076 -23.78 1.13 56.73
C ILE A 1076 -24.03 2.52 57.36
N VAL A 1077 -24.15 2.58 58.68
CA VAL A 1077 -24.49 3.80 59.41
C VAL A 1077 -23.37 4.85 59.36
N PRO A 1078 -22.08 4.50 59.58
CA PRO A 1078 -20.96 5.43 59.38
C PRO A 1078 -20.85 6.02 57.97
N ILE A 1079 -21.04 5.21 56.93
CA ILE A 1079 -20.96 5.65 55.53
C ILE A 1079 -22.09 6.63 55.24
N LEU A 1080 -23.34 6.26 55.48
CA LEU A 1080 -24.50 7.12 55.22
C LEU A 1080 -24.43 8.44 56.02
N THR A 1081 -23.99 8.38 57.28
CA THR A 1081 -23.77 9.58 58.11
C THR A 1081 -22.75 10.53 57.48
N SER A 1082 -21.64 9.97 56.99
CA SER A 1082 -20.59 10.76 56.31
C SER A 1082 -21.07 11.32 54.98
N THR A 1083 -21.81 10.54 54.19
CA THR A 1083 -22.42 10.97 52.92
C THR A 1083 -23.33 12.18 53.13
N VAL A 1084 -24.21 12.16 54.14
CA VAL A 1084 -25.11 13.29 54.42
C VAL A 1084 -24.34 14.55 54.79
N ILE A 1085 -23.31 14.42 55.63
CA ILE A 1085 -22.53 15.58 56.11
C ILE A 1085 -21.73 16.20 54.97
N GLU A 1086 -21.05 15.38 54.17
CA GLU A 1086 -20.20 15.85 53.08
C GLU A 1086 -21.03 16.39 51.91
N CYS A 1087 -22.15 15.75 51.55
CA CYS A 1087 -23.08 16.29 50.54
C CYS A 1087 -23.65 17.65 50.98
N HIS A 1088 -23.99 17.82 52.27
CA HIS A 1088 -24.45 19.11 52.78
C HIS A 1088 -23.35 20.20 52.75
N ARG A 1089 -22.09 19.83 53.04
CA ARG A 1089 -20.94 20.74 52.94
C ARG A 1089 -20.61 21.14 51.50
N ALA A 1090 -20.76 20.19 50.57
CA ALA A 1090 -20.52 20.38 49.14
C ALA A 1090 -21.67 21.12 48.42
N GLY A 1091 -22.79 21.40 49.10
CA GLY A 1091 -23.95 22.07 48.51
C GLY A 1091 -24.90 21.15 47.72
N LEU A 1092 -24.69 19.83 47.76
CA LEU A 1092 -25.56 18.80 47.16
C LEU A 1092 -26.76 18.53 48.08
N ARG A 1093 -27.73 19.44 48.10
CA ARG A 1093 -28.86 19.43 49.05
C ARG A 1093 -29.85 18.30 48.79
N HIS A 1094 -30.07 17.90 47.53
CA HIS A 1094 -30.99 16.79 47.18
C HIS A 1094 -30.37 15.45 47.54
N ALA A 1095 -29.11 15.22 47.18
CA ALA A 1095 -28.40 14.01 47.58
C ALA A 1095 -28.31 13.89 49.12
N ALA A 1096 -27.99 14.99 49.82
CA ALA A 1096 -27.97 15.00 51.28
C ALA A 1096 -29.35 14.67 51.88
N TYR A 1097 -30.43 15.20 51.32
CA TYR A 1097 -31.79 14.92 51.77
C TYR A 1097 -32.20 13.45 51.53
N LYS A 1098 -31.86 12.89 50.37
CA LYS A 1098 -32.13 11.47 50.02
C LYS A 1098 -31.51 10.52 51.05
N PHE A 1099 -30.18 10.59 51.21
CA PHE A 1099 -29.48 9.70 52.15
C PHE A 1099 -29.79 10.01 53.62
N ALA A 1100 -30.16 11.25 53.95
CA ALA A 1100 -30.63 11.57 55.29
C ALA A 1100 -31.99 10.94 55.59
N THR A 1101 -32.86 10.80 54.58
CA THR A 1101 -34.13 10.09 54.73
C THR A 1101 -33.88 8.59 54.92
N ASP A 1102 -33.01 8.00 54.11
CA ASP A 1102 -32.62 6.58 54.22
C ASP A 1102 -32.01 6.24 55.59
N LEU A 1103 -31.16 7.12 56.12
CA LEU A 1103 -30.53 6.97 57.44
C LEU A 1103 -31.53 7.12 58.61
N MET A 1104 -32.62 7.87 58.40
CA MET A 1104 -33.61 8.15 59.44
C MET A 1104 -34.76 7.16 59.50
N ASN A 1105 -34.68 6.09 58.68
CA ASN A 1105 -35.49 4.90 58.81
C ASN A 1105 -35.35 4.26 60.21
N PRO A 1106 -36.40 3.58 60.71
CA PRO A 1106 -36.44 3.08 62.09
C PRO A 1106 -35.28 2.15 62.47
N GLU A 1107 -34.74 1.43 61.48
CA GLU A 1107 -33.66 0.44 61.64
C GLU A 1107 -32.31 1.09 61.98
N TYR A 1108 -31.95 2.19 61.30
CA TYR A 1108 -30.64 2.82 61.41
C TYR A 1108 -30.61 4.01 62.38
N ARG A 1109 -31.75 4.67 62.59
CA ARG A 1109 -31.87 5.88 63.44
C ARG A 1109 -31.30 5.71 64.85
N LYS A 1110 -31.42 4.51 65.44
CA LYS A 1110 -30.94 4.21 66.81
C LYS A 1110 -29.41 4.10 66.90
N GLN A 1111 -28.72 3.83 65.79
CA GLN A 1111 -27.28 3.62 65.74
C GLN A 1111 -26.51 4.91 65.37
N VAL A 1112 -27.20 5.98 64.98
CA VAL A 1112 -26.59 7.28 64.67
C VAL A 1112 -26.14 7.98 65.96
N ASP A 1113 -24.90 8.47 65.96
CA ASP A 1113 -24.36 9.24 67.09
C ASP A 1113 -25.20 10.51 67.35
N LYS A 1114 -25.55 10.72 68.63
CA LYS A 1114 -26.31 11.88 69.12
C LYS A 1114 -25.69 13.23 68.70
N LYS A 1115 -24.37 13.28 68.48
CA LYS A 1115 -23.65 14.47 67.99
C LYS A 1115 -24.11 14.92 66.60
N TYR A 1116 -24.43 13.99 65.71
CA TYR A 1116 -24.81 14.26 64.32
C TYR A 1116 -26.32 14.12 64.08
N ALA A 1117 -27.02 13.33 64.90
CA ALA A 1117 -28.46 13.07 64.79
C ALA A 1117 -29.28 14.37 64.66
N LYS A 1118 -29.07 15.38 65.51
CA LYS A 1118 -29.80 16.66 65.44
C LYS A 1118 -29.57 17.44 64.13
N LYS A 1119 -28.36 17.35 63.56
CA LYS A 1119 -28.01 18.02 62.29
C LYS A 1119 -28.67 17.31 61.10
N ILE A 1120 -28.65 15.98 61.11
CA ILE A 1120 -29.27 15.15 60.06
C ILE A 1120 -30.80 15.27 60.12
N GLU A 1121 -31.41 15.31 61.31
CA GLU A 1121 -32.84 15.63 61.48
C GLU A 1121 -33.20 17.00 60.89
N ALA A 1122 -32.33 18.00 61.04
CA ALA A 1122 -32.56 19.34 60.49
C ALA A 1122 -32.52 19.36 58.96
N VAL A 1123 -31.69 18.51 58.33
CA VAL A 1123 -31.66 18.34 56.86
C VAL A 1123 -32.96 17.71 56.37
N VAL A 1124 -33.47 16.67 57.05
CA VAL A 1124 -34.76 16.04 56.68
C VAL A 1124 -35.96 16.96 56.93
N ARG A 1125 -35.92 17.81 57.96
CA ARG A 1125 -37.01 18.77 58.26
C ARG A 1125 -37.08 19.96 57.30
N LYS A 1126 -36.00 20.25 56.57
CA LYS A 1126 -35.92 21.36 55.60
C LYS A 1126 -35.66 20.79 54.20
N PRO A 1127 -36.70 20.24 53.54
CA PRO A 1127 -36.55 19.82 52.15
C PRO A 1127 -36.13 21.03 51.28
N PRO A 1128 -35.27 20.82 50.26
CA PRO A 1128 -34.87 21.88 49.35
C PRO A 1128 -36.13 22.51 48.69
N LYS A 1129 -36.22 23.84 48.69
CA LYS A 1129 -37.35 24.57 48.09
C LYS A 1129 -37.21 24.54 46.57
N THR A 1130 -38.28 24.15 45.87
CA THR A 1130 -38.46 24.46 44.44
C THR A 1130 -38.50 25.98 44.25
N GLY A 1131 -37.75 26.51 43.28
CA GLY A 1131 -37.64 27.94 43.03
C GLY A 1131 -38.99 28.59 42.73
N LYS A 1132 -39.14 29.87 43.09
CA LYS A 1132 -40.11 30.75 42.41
C LYS A 1132 -39.52 30.98 41.01
N ASP A 1133 -40.34 30.82 39.99
CA ASP A 1133 -40.01 30.90 38.54
C ASP A 1133 -39.66 29.58 37.84
N GLY A 1134 -40.13 28.43 38.34
CA GLY A 1134 -40.24 27.21 37.52
C GLY A 1134 -38.93 26.57 37.04
N GLU A 1135 -37.76 27.13 37.39
CA GLU A 1135 -36.45 26.51 37.18
C GLU A 1135 -36.15 25.51 38.30
N GLU A 1136 -35.74 24.29 37.92
CA GLU A 1136 -35.30 23.26 38.85
C GLU A 1136 -34.07 23.76 39.62
N ALA A 1137 -34.23 24.10 40.89
CA ALA A 1137 -33.12 24.30 41.81
C ALA A 1137 -32.49 22.94 42.16
N GLY A 1138 -32.02 22.19 41.17
CA GLY A 1138 -31.34 20.90 41.34
C GLY A 1138 -29.99 21.04 42.04
N ASP A 1139 -29.41 19.90 42.44
CA ASP A 1139 -28.00 19.89 42.83
C ASP A 1139 -27.13 20.37 41.66
N PRO A 1140 -26.00 21.07 41.91
CA PRO A 1140 -25.13 21.56 40.84
C PRO A 1140 -24.80 20.45 39.85
N LEU A 1141 -25.04 20.72 38.56
CA LEU A 1141 -24.76 19.81 37.46
C LEU A 1141 -23.27 19.44 37.48
N GLU A 1142 -22.99 18.16 37.37
CA GLU A 1142 -21.62 17.66 37.33
C GLU A 1142 -20.96 18.08 36.01
N SER A 1143 -19.69 18.45 36.06
CA SER A 1143 -18.91 18.68 34.85
C SER A 1143 -18.81 17.37 34.04
N THR A 1144 -18.79 17.53 32.73
CA THR A 1144 -18.74 16.40 31.80
C THR A 1144 -17.36 16.36 31.14
N SER A 1145 -16.85 15.14 30.98
CA SER A 1145 -15.59 14.85 30.31
C SER A 1145 -15.80 13.79 29.22
N PRO A 1146 -14.96 13.77 28.17
CA PRO A 1146 -15.15 12.88 27.03
C PRO A 1146 -14.81 11.43 27.38
N CYS A 1147 -15.63 10.50 26.92
CA CYS A 1147 -15.34 9.07 26.94
C CYS A 1147 -14.03 8.76 26.17
N PRO A 1148 -13.05 8.04 26.74
CA PRO A 1148 -11.83 7.70 26.03
C PRO A 1148 -12.02 6.70 24.87
N TYR A 1149 -13.18 6.04 24.76
CA TYR A 1149 -13.48 5.10 23.67
C TYR A 1149 -14.34 5.69 22.54
N CYS A 1150 -15.27 6.60 22.86
CA CYS A 1150 -16.25 7.11 21.89
C CYS A 1150 -16.47 8.62 21.94
N GLU A 1151 -15.65 9.34 22.72
CA GLU A 1151 -15.60 10.80 22.84
C GLU A 1151 -16.89 11.49 23.29
N LYS A 1152 -17.95 10.74 23.61
CA LYS A 1152 -19.20 11.28 24.15
C LYS A 1152 -18.94 11.89 25.54
N MET A 1153 -19.48 13.08 25.78
CA MET A 1153 -19.43 13.74 27.08
C MET A 1153 -20.28 12.98 28.10
N LEU A 1154 -19.67 12.57 29.21
CA LEU A 1154 -20.34 11.93 30.36
C LEU A 1154 -19.89 12.56 31.68
N PRO A 1155 -20.70 12.51 32.75
CA PRO A 1155 -20.33 13.01 34.06
C PRO A 1155 -19.01 12.40 34.55
N GLU A 1156 -18.13 13.21 35.13
CA GLU A 1156 -16.78 12.80 35.55
C GLU A 1156 -16.75 11.57 36.49
N SER A 1157 -17.79 11.38 37.31
CA SER A 1157 -17.94 10.24 38.23
C SER A 1157 -18.53 8.97 37.62
N GLU A 1158 -19.08 9.03 36.39
CA GLU A 1158 -19.56 7.86 35.67
C GLU A 1158 -18.39 7.05 35.11
N ILE A 1159 -18.45 5.73 35.30
CA ILE A 1159 -17.38 4.80 34.93
C ILE A 1159 -17.87 3.81 33.88
N ASN A 1160 -19.17 3.83 33.55
CA ASN A 1160 -19.73 3.00 32.49
C ASN A 1160 -20.32 3.92 31.43
N CYS A 1161 -19.85 3.81 30.19
CA CYS A 1161 -20.38 4.65 29.13
C CYS A 1161 -21.63 4.02 28.51
N ASN A 1162 -22.79 4.68 28.63
CA ASN A 1162 -24.05 4.17 28.05
C ASN A 1162 -24.03 4.06 26.50
N ASN A 1163 -23.08 4.73 25.83
CA ASN A 1163 -22.97 4.74 24.37
C ASN A 1163 -22.14 3.57 23.83
N CYS A 1164 -20.90 3.40 24.30
CA CYS A 1164 -20.03 2.30 23.88
C CYS A 1164 -20.15 1.04 24.74
N LYS A 1165 -20.89 1.09 25.87
CA LYS A 1165 -21.06 -0.01 26.85
C LYS A 1165 -19.75 -0.50 27.50
N ASN A 1166 -18.64 0.21 27.31
CA ASN A 1166 -17.35 -0.12 27.93
C ASN A 1166 -17.27 0.42 29.37
N ASN A 1167 -16.54 -0.30 30.22
CA ASN A 1167 -16.12 0.18 31.54
C ASN A 1167 -14.87 1.03 31.38
N LEU A 1168 -14.90 2.25 31.92
CA LEU A 1168 -13.85 3.22 31.80
C LEU A 1168 -12.78 2.99 32.88
N PRO A 1169 -11.49 3.15 32.56
CA PRO A 1169 -10.45 3.21 33.56
C PRO A 1169 -10.65 4.44 34.47
N PHE A 1170 -10.28 4.34 35.74
CA PHE A 1170 -10.42 5.42 36.71
C PHE A 1170 -9.08 5.96 37.17
N CYS A 1171 -9.04 7.25 37.47
CA CYS A 1171 -7.91 7.96 38.02
C CYS A 1171 -7.74 7.61 39.50
N ILE A 1172 -6.57 7.12 39.92
CA ILE A 1172 -6.32 6.80 41.33
C ILE A 1172 -6.34 8.03 42.25
N ALA A 1173 -5.98 9.21 41.75
CA ALA A 1173 -5.94 10.42 42.58
C ALA A 1173 -7.33 11.01 42.86
N THR A 1174 -8.31 10.81 41.98
CA THR A 1174 -9.63 11.48 42.05
C THR A 1174 -10.83 10.52 42.06
N GLY A 1175 -10.64 9.27 41.61
CA GLY A 1175 -11.71 8.28 41.43
C GLY A 1175 -12.66 8.54 40.25
N ARG A 1176 -12.35 9.53 39.40
CA ARG A 1176 -13.07 9.87 38.15
C ARG A 1176 -12.61 8.99 36.99
N HIS A 1177 -13.40 8.89 35.93
CA HIS A 1177 -12.92 8.22 34.71
C HIS A 1177 -11.78 9.03 34.05
N ILE A 1178 -10.87 8.33 33.36
CA ILE A 1178 -9.74 8.97 32.68
C ILE A 1178 -10.16 9.60 31.34
N THR A 1179 -9.46 10.65 30.92
CA THR A 1179 -9.61 11.30 29.60
C THR A 1179 -8.37 11.06 28.73
N THR A 1180 -8.41 11.45 27.46
CA THR A 1180 -7.33 11.23 26.49
C THR A 1180 -6.09 12.11 26.68
N SER A 1181 -6.07 13.01 27.69
CA SER A 1181 -4.94 13.94 27.90
C SER A 1181 -4.68 14.21 29.37
N GLY A 1182 -3.44 14.61 29.69
CA GLY A 1182 -3.05 15.01 31.05
C GLY A 1182 -2.88 13.87 32.06
N LEU A 1183 -2.58 12.66 31.58
CA LEU A 1183 -2.41 11.47 32.42
C LEU A 1183 -0.95 11.20 32.82
N THR A 1184 -0.80 10.50 33.94
CA THR A 1184 0.43 9.90 34.46
C THR A 1184 0.10 8.49 34.94
N CYS A 1185 1.11 7.65 35.15
CA CYS A 1185 0.95 6.42 35.91
C CYS A 1185 1.78 6.46 37.20
N CYS A 1186 1.37 5.66 38.19
CA CYS A 1186 2.21 5.39 39.35
C CYS A 1186 3.38 4.47 38.94
N PRO A 1187 4.65 4.81 39.22
CA PRO A 1187 5.80 3.97 38.84
C PRO A 1187 5.85 2.62 39.55
N ASN A 1188 5.16 2.48 40.70
CA ASN A 1188 5.20 1.24 41.50
C ASN A 1188 4.02 0.29 41.19
N CYS A 1189 2.86 0.81 40.77
CA CYS A 1189 1.67 -0.02 40.53
C CYS A 1189 1.04 0.16 39.15
N GLU A 1190 1.55 1.05 38.31
CA GLU A 1190 1.12 1.30 36.93
C GLU A 1190 -0.38 1.58 36.77
N PHE A 1191 -1.04 2.14 37.77
CA PHE A 1191 -2.41 2.64 37.63
C PHE A 1191 -2.41 4.07 37.08
N PRO A 1192 -3.38 4.42 36.22
CA PRO A 1192 -3.47 5.76 35.64
C PRO A 1192 -4.00 6.79 36.65
N ALA A 1193 -3.50 8.01 36.54
CA ALA A 1193 -3.92 9.17 37.32
C ALA A 1193 -3.85 10.45 36.46
N PHE A 1194 -4.56 11.49 36.86
CA PHE A 1194 -4.33 12.83 36.29
C PHE A 1194 -3.04 13.40 36.88
N TRP A 1195 -2.14 13.88 36.02
CA TRP A 1195 -0.82 14.36 36.41
C TRP A 1195 -0.87 15.41 37.54
N ASN A 1196 -1.71 16.43 37.38
CA ASN A 1196 -1.85 17.53 38.34
C ASN A 1196 -2.42 17.06 39.69
N ASP A 1197 -3.52 16.29 39.67
CA ASP A 1197 -4.13 15.78 40.90
C ASP A 1197 -3.20 14.80 41.63
N PHE A 1198 -2.42 13.98 40.89
CA PHE A 1198 -1.51 13.04 41.53
C PHE A 1198 -0.32 13.73 42.19
N LEU A 1199 0.21 14.79 41.58
CA LEU A 1199 1.23 15.65 42.21
C LEU A 1199 0.70 16.32 43.49
N GLU A 1200 -0.54 16.81 43.49
CA GLU A 1200 -1.15 17.37 44.71
C GLU A 1200 -1.30 16.32 45.81
N VAL A 1201 -1.68 15.09 45.44
CA VAL A 1201 -1.74 13.96 46.37
C VAL A 1201 -0.36 13.66 46.95
N LEU A 1202 0.69 13.56 46.13
CA LEU A 1202 2.06 13.27 46.59
C LEU A 1202 2.63 14.35 47.52
N LYS A 1203 2.34 15.63 47.25
CA LYS A 1203 2.68 16.74 48.16
C LYS A 1203 2.03 16.61 49.53
N SER A 1204 0.83 16.03 49.60
CA SER A 1204 0.08 15.82 50.84
C SER A 1204 0.47 14.52 51.57
N GLN A 1205 0.74 13.46 50.80
CA GLN A 1205 1.06 12.11 51.26
C GLN A 1205 2.09 11.55 50.28
N ALA A 1206 3.35 11.38 50.71
CA ALA A 1206 4.47 10.92 49.86
C ALA A 1206 4.36 9.46 49.37
N SER A 1207 3.15 8.89 49.37
CA SER A 1207 2.86 7.52 48.95
C SER A 1207 1.63 7.47 48.05
N CYS A 1208 1.61 6.49 47.15
CA CYS A 1208 0.49 6.26 46.25
C CYS A 1208 -0.75 5.79 47.02
N PRO A 1209 -1.95 6.37 46.80
CA PRO A 1209 -3.15 5.96 47.51
C PRO A 1209 -3.63 4.54 47.15
N MET A 1210 -3.25 4.02 45.97
CA MET A 1210 -3.61 2.68 45.50
C MET A 1210 -2.74 1.59 46.15
N CYS A 1211 -1.43 1.61 45.92
CA CYS A 1211 -0.51 0.59 46.46
C CYS A 1211 0.11 0.92 47.83
N SER A 1212 -0.02 2.16 48.31
CA SER A 1212 0.57 2.63 49.57
C SER A 1212 2.11 2.63 49.64
N GLU A 1213 2.78 2.34 48.53
CA GLU A 1213 4.23 2.47 48.37
C GLU A 1213 4.65 3.95 48.23
N PRO A 1214 5.82 4.36 48.76
CA PRO A 1214 6.35 5.71 48.57
C PRO A 1214 6.71 5.96 47.11
N VAL A 1215 6.32 7.13 46.59
CA VAL A 1215 6.57 7.53 45.20
C VAL A 1215 7.27 8.89 45.19
N ASP A 1216 8.40 8.96 44.50
CA ASP A 1216 9.13 10.20 44.28
C ASP A 1216 8.48 11.01 43.15
N GLU A 1217 8.22 12.30 43.38
CA GLU A 1217 7.62 13.22 42.43
C GLU A 1217 8.42 13.30 41.12
N ASN A 1218 9.75 13.17 41.19
CA ASN A 1218 10.65 13.24 40.03
C ASN A 1218 10.54 12.02 39.08
N ARG A 1219 9.92 10.93 39.52
CA ARG A 1219 9.76 9.71 38.71
C ARG A 1219 8.46 9.68 37.91
N LEU A 1220 7.58 10.66 38.10
CA LEU A 1220 6.36 10.73 37.31
C LEU A 1220 6.70 11.13 35.87
N VAL A 1221 6.10 10.44 34.90
CA VAL A 1221 6.17 10.80 33.47
C VAL A 1221 4.76 10.99 32.91
N GLN A 1222 4.55 12.06 32.15
CA GLN A 1222 3.27 12.32 31.49
C GLN A 1222 3.09 11.35 30.31
N LEU A 1223 1.97 10.64 30.30
CA LEU A 1223 1.66 9.63 29.28
C LEU A 1223 1.19 10.30 27.99
N GLN A 1224 1.77 9.88 26.87
CA GLN A 1224 1.36 10.31 25.52
C GLN A 1224 0.44 9.29 24.83
N ASP A 1225 0.58 8.00 25.14
CA ASP A 1225 -0.30 6.93 24.64
C ASP A 1225 -1.09 6.30 25.81
N ILE A 1226 -2.39 6.11 25.60
CA ILE A 1226 -3.36 5.67 26.61
C ILE A 1226 -3.91 4.27 26.27
N LYS A 1227 -3.56 3.73 25.09
CA LYS A 1227 -4.07 2.45 24.59
C LYS A 1227 -3.82 1.29 25.56
N GLU A 1228 -2.67 1.27 26.23
CA GLU A 1228 -2.33 0.24 27.24
C GLU A 1228 -3.31 0.19 28.42
N TYR A 1229 -3.99 1.31 28.71
CA TYR A 1229 -4.95 1.42 29.81
C TYR A 1229 -6.39 1.27 29.35
N LEU A 1230 -6.65 1.29 28.04
CA LEU A 1230 -7.99 1.13 27.45
C LEU A 1230 -8.30 -0.31 27.04
N ASN A 1231 -7.30 -1.18 26.93
CA ASN A 1231 -7.50 -2.62 26.72
C ASN A 1231 -7.68 -3.33 28.07
N ILE A 1232 -8.91 -3.28 28.61
CA ILE A 1232 -9.32 -4.14 29.74
C ILE A 1232 -9.90 -5.48 29.23
N GLU A 1233 -9.85 -5.73 27.91
CA GLU A 1233 -10.23 -7.02 27.30
C GLU A 1233 -9.07 -8.00 27.21
#